data_AF-A0A6C2UGS0-F1
#
_entry.id   AF-A0A6C2UGS0-F1
#
_cell.length_a   1.000
_cell.length_b   1.000
_cell.length_c   1.000
_cell.angle_alpha   90.00
_cell.angle_beta   90.00
_cell.angle_gamma   90.00
#
_symmetry.space_group_name_H-M   'P 1'
#
loop_
_entity.id
_entity.type
_entity.pdbx_description
1 polymer ?
#
loop_
_entity_poly.entity_id
_entity_poly.type
_entity_poly.pdbx_seq_one_letter_code
_entity_poly.pdbx_strand_id
1 'polypeptide(L)'
;MRRSIWVAALLMGASLGWGQSITVNPTNYRQVIDMMGGDMERSSKAIQNASNKAEMIQWGFGDIAFNTCRVQYDKNQELEEGTKNWAFYDKQVATMQQIKAVNSDIRFFATLRSDYDGYGDNNNLPDWFCNYSTKVVDTDKYGIFLADYVEYMSQQGVPVDMMCIAKEWKAYFPAAVAKDVIIKLNSELNARGVAVPLISDQGFWNLSGCISYIEDVASLGTEDLYWSFSCHDYQNQGLSYWMTVESKAAALSKSVYNDESSHGGGGPTYGEEPEISKPIGAYVGKCEMYAAGIKGEMMFEIWSRGINRETRPIYCPSGGTGVRKRGYYIMKLFANHAVDSTYITSDVESMSDVHTMAFRKNDQIVLWVINEGTNSFNSVPIALDASAISGSVNGSFWTADTSITGSASSHPASGSSFVASIPAESLNCYIFNIGTPGVPYAESFESGFGAWTQSADDDFDWTRWSGYTPTTNTGPSAASDGTGYLYIEGNDDYNGHHKIAQIESIFDFSTATHPELIFDYHMYGVNIDYLAVDVSDGTSWTSNVWMGSGPVHTNSESAWSNAVADLSAYAGNDEVTIRFRAKEGYWHVSDVAIDNILVQEHEYTPYELWGLDMFAGAAGGTDASAEGNPDGDANANGLEWILATDPLVSDSPITSMSFDDPNWIITYTRRVIDGVSVYAEFSPELPAPSWGTTGLTEVVIGGEGEVETVAVLLSCDLDYKFIRLRVEQ
;
A
#
# COMPACT_ATOMS: atom_id res chain seq x y z
N MET A 1 38.49 29.10 17.41
CA MET A 1 39.16 28.00 16.67
C MET A 1 38.90 26.69 17.40
N ARG A 2 37.79 26.01 17.10
CA ARG A 2 37.55 24.61 17.46
C ARG A 2 37.01 23.94 16.19
N ARG A 3 37.69 22.88 15.78
CA ARG A 3 37.44 22.13 14.54
C ARG A 3 36.34 21.11 14.84
N SER A 4 35.17 21.29 14.24
CA SER A 4 34.13 20.25 14.18
C SER A 4 34.56 19.20 13.16
N ILE A 5 34.74 17.98 13.62
CA ILE A 5 34.99 16.80 12.78
C ILE A 5 33.63 16.35 12.28
N TRP A 6 33.30 16.69 11.03
CA TRP A 6 32.20 16.07 10.31
C TRP A 6 32.62 14.66 9.92
N VAL A 7 31.99 13.65 10.51
CA VAL A 7 32.00 12.29 9.97
C VAL A 7 31.03 12.29 8.79
N ALA A 8 31.55 12.61 7.61
CA ALA A 8 30.83 12.38 6.37
C ALA A 8 30.75 10.86 6.16
N ALA A 9 29.58 10.28 6.39
CA ALA A 9 29.23 9.00 5.80
C ALA A 9 29.16 9.22 4.28
N LEU A 10 30.26 8.95 3.59
CA LEU A 10 30.24 8.82 2.14
C LEU A 10 29.38 7.60 1.79
N LEU A 11 28.11 7.83 1.47
CA LEU A 11 27.36 6.99 0.55
C LEU A 11 28.03 7.12 -0.83
N MET A 12 29.15 6.40 -1.02
CA MET A 12 29.61 6.09 -2.36
C MET A 12 28.63 5.09 -2.96
N GLY A 13 27.57 5.61 -3.59
CA GLY A 13 26.90 4.94 -4.68
C GLY A 13 27.90 4.79 -5.82
N ALA A 14 28.79 3.81 -5.71
CA ALA A 14 29.56 3.34 -6.85
C ALA A 14 28.57 2.62 -7.76
N SER A 15 28.08 3.32 -8.78
CA SER A 15 27.50 2.70 -9.97
C SER A 15 28.62 1.92 -10.69
N LEU A 16 28.99 0.77 -10.13
CA LEU A 16 29.50 -0.33 -10.92
C LEU A 16 28.33 -0.71 -11.82
N GLY A 17 28.32 -0.19 -13.04
CA GLY A 17 27.39 -0.61 -14.08
C GLY A 17 27.58 -2.10 -14.30
N TRP A 18 26.79 -2.91 -13.60
CA TRP A 18 26.55 -4.27 -14.00
C TRP A 18 25.83 -4.16 -15.34
N GLY A 19 26.43 -4.70 -16.39
CA GLY A 19 25.82 -4.64 -17.72
C GLY A 19 24.52 -5.42 -17.85
N GLN A 20 24.01 -6.04 -16.77
CA GLN A 20 22.76 -6.80 -16.67
C GLN A 20 22.27 -6.70 -15.22
N SER A 21 21.02 -6.29 -14.98
CA SER A 21 20.45 -6.18 -13.63
C SER A 21 18.93 -6.18 -13.65
N ILE A 22 18.32 -6.43 -12.48
CA ILE A 22 16.90 -6.21 -12.24
C ILE A 22 16.75 -5.26 -11.05
N THR A 23 15.92 -4.25 -11.19
CA THR A 23 15.54 -3.35 -10.08
C THR A 23 14.08 -3.59 -9.76
N VAL A 24 13.74 -3.73 -8.48
CA VAL A 24 12.36 -3.75 -8.00
C VAL A 24 12.15 -2.48 -7.20
N ASN A 25 11.05 -1.78 -7.46
CA ASN A 25 10.74 -0.51 -6.82
C ASN A 25 9.62 -0.76 -5.79
N PRO A 26 9.93 -1.23 -4.56
CA PRO A 26 8.97 -1.61 -3.52
C PRO A 26 7.89 -0.58 -3.21
N THR A 27 8.10 0.68 -3.59
CA THR A 27 7.28 1.82 -3.17
C THR A 27 6.63 2.53 -4.36
N ASN A 28 6.91 2.06 -5.59
CA ASN A 28 6.19 2.47 -6.79
C ASN A 28 4.98 1.56 -6.99
N TYR A 29 3.98 1.78 -6.13
CA TYR A 29 2.70 1.07 -6.17
C TYR A 29 1.90 1.47 -7.40
N ARG A 30 1.19 0.48 -7.95
CA ARG A 30 0.23 0.66 -9.04
C ARG A 30 -1.12 0.13 -8.58
N GLN A 31 -1.73 -0.78 -9.32
CA GLN A 31 -3.05 -1.31 -9.03
C GLN A 31 -3.01 -2.45 -8.00
N VAL A 32 -4.07 -2.53 -7.18
CA VAL A 32 -4.38 -3.71 -6.37
C VAL A 32 -4.95 -4.81 -7.25
N ILE A 33 -4.54 -6.04 -6.99
CA ILE A 33 -5.05 -7.24 -7.68
C ILE A 33 -6.23 -7.82 -6.90
N ASP A 34 -7.45 -7.42 -7.28
CA ASP A 34 -8.69 -7.71 -6.54
C ASP A 34 -9.54 -8.83 -7.16
N MET A 35 -9.14 -9.35 -8.33
CA MET A 35 -9.76 -10.51 -8.96
C MET A 35 -8.72 -11.54 -9.36
N MET A 36 -8.76 -12.70 -8.71
CA MET A 36 -7.92 -13.83 -9.05
C MET A 36 -8.78 -15.08 -9.02
N GLY A 37 -8.90 -15.76 -10.15
CA GLY A 37 -9.84 -16.86 -10.24
C GLY A 37 -9.49 -17.96 -11.22
N GLY A 38 -10.29 -19.02 -11.14
CA GLY A 38 -10.22 -20.19 -12.00
C GLY A 38 -11.55 -20.45 -12.71
N ASP A 39 -11.46 -21.04 -13.89
CA ASP A 39 -12.61 -21.41 -14.71
C ASP A 39 -13.06 -22.87 -14.48
N MET A 40 -14.38 -23.07 -14.37
CA MET A 40 -14.99 -24.39 -14.43
C MET A 40 -16.11 -24.54 -15.46
N GLU A 41 -16.26 -23.58 -16.38
CA GLU A 41 -17.29 -23.51 -17.41
C GLU A 41 -17.56 -24.90 -18.01
N ARG A 42 -16.51 -25.60 -18.45
CA ARG A 42 -16.63 -26.86 -19.20
C ARG A 42 -16.18 -28.12 -18.46
N SER A 43 -15.84 -28.00 -17.17
CA SER A 43 -15.18 -29.08 -16.43
C SER A 43 -16.04 -29.70 -15.32
N SER A 44 -17.16 -29.08 -14.93
CA SER A 44 -18.06 -29.57 -13.88
C SER A 44 -18.44 -31.05 -14.03
N LYS A 45 -18.77 -31.49 -15.26
CA LYS A 45 -19.09 -32.90 -15.55
C LYS A 45 -17.91 -33.83 -15.27
N ALA A 46 -16.70 -33.41 -15.65
CA ALA A 46 -15.49 -34.20 -15.46
C ALA A 46 -15.10 -34.29 -13.99
N ILE A 47 -15.14 -33.16 -13.29
CA ILE A 47 -14.91 -33.07 -11.83
C ILE A 47 -15.87 -34.02 -11.11
N GLN A 48 -17.18 -33.94 -11.38
CA GLN A 48 -18.16 -34.78 -10.70
C GLN A 48 -18.04 -36.27 -11.05
N ASN A 49 -17.43 -36.62 -12.19
CA ASN A 49 -17.19 -38.00 -12.59
C ASN A 49 -15.86 -38.56 -12.04
N ALA A 50 -14.96 -37.71 -11.55
CA ALA A 50 -13.65 -38.15 -11.04
C ALA A 50 -13.78 -38.93 -9.73
N SER A 51 -12.91 -39.93 -9.55
CA SER A 51 -12.87 -40.74 -8.33
C SER A 51 -12.42 -39.95 -7.09
N ASN A 52 -11.57 -38.94 -7.27
CA ASN A 52 -11.03 -38.06 -6.23
C ASN A 52 -11.54 -36.61 -6.36
N LYS A 53 -12.81 -36.42 -6.74
CA LYS A 53 -13.40 -35.09 -6.96
C LYS A 53 -13.20 -34.10 -5.81
N ALA A 54 -13.31 -34.55 -4.56
CA ALA A 54 -13.13 -33.70 -3.38
C ALA A 54 -11.70 -33.16 -3.30
N GLU A 55 -10.71 -33.99 -3.64
CA GLU A 55 -9.31 -33.61 -3.69
C GLU A 55 -9.04 -32.63 -4.85
N MET A 56 -9.66 -32.86 -6.02
CA MET A 56 -9.55 -31.94 -7.16
C MET A 56 -10.12 -30.55 -6.87
N ILE A 57 -11.21 -30.48 -6.10
CA ILE A 57 -11.82 -29.22 -5.67
C ILE A 57 -10.95 -28.54 -4.62
N GLN A 58 -10.44 -29.30 -3.65
CA GLN A 58 -9.46 -28.81 -2.68
C GLN A 58 -8.24 -28.21 -3.41
N TRP A 59 -7.69 -28.89 -4.40
CA TRP A 59 -6.56 -28.35 -5.17
C TRP A 59 -6.88 -27.04 -5.87
N GLY A 60 -8.03 -26.93 -6.54
CA GLY A 60 -8.33 -25.75 -7.35
C GLY A 60 -8.87 -24.55 -6.59
N PHE A 61 -9.62 -24.74 -5.51
CA PHE A 61 -10.28 -23.64 -4.78
C PHE A 61 -10.04 -23.63 -3.26
N GLY A 62 -9.48 -24.69 -2.67
CA GLY A 62 -9.11 -24.70 -1.24
C GLY A 62 -7.62 -24.45 -0.99
N ASP A 63 -6.75 -24.90 -1.90
CA ASP A 63 -5.29 -24.76 -1.83
C ASP A 63 -4.79 -23.50 -2.55
N ILE A 64 -5.64 -22.92 -3.40
CA ILE A 64 -5.37 -21.71 -4.18
C ILE A 64 -6.34 -20.63 -3.72
N ALA A 65 -5.82 -19.45 -3.39
CA ALA A 65 -6.54 -18.29 -2.91
C ALA A 65 -7.33 -17.58 -4.02
N PHE A 66 -8.06 -18.34 -4.83
CA PHE A 66 -8.98 -17.75 -5.78
C PHE A 66 -10.16 -17.11 -5.05
N ASN A 67 -10.46 -15.86 -5.38
CA ASN A 67 -11.59 -15.12 -4.85
C ASN A 67 -12.79 -15.09 -5.83
N THR A 68 -12.58 -15.60 -7.06
CA THR A 68 -13.62 -15.70 -8.09
C THR A 68 -13.57 -17.06 -8.80
N CYS A 69 -14.73 -17.61 -9.14
CA CYS A 69 -14.91 -18.85 -9.90
C CYS A 69 -15.79 -18.60 -11.12
N ARG A 70 -15.28 -18.86 -12.33
CA ARG A 70 -16.05 -18.68 -13.56
C ARG A 70 -16.94 -19.89 -13.85
N VAL A 71 -18.21 -19.65 -14.13
CA VAL A 71 -19.26 -20.66 -14.34
C VAL A 71 -20.07 -20.36 -15.61
N GLN A 72 -20.78 -21.36 -16.13
CA GLN A 72 -21.56 -21.18 -17.36
C GLN A 72 -23.06 -21.00 -17.15
N TYR A 73 -23.66 -20.17 -18.00
CA TYR A 73 -25.03 -20.38 -18.47
C TYR A 73 -25.04 -20.86 -19.93
N ASP A 74 -26.08 -21.58 -20.33
CA ASP A 74 -26.10 -22.36 -21.58
C ASP A 74 -27.53 -22.48 -22.15
N LYS A 75 -27.67 -22.50 -23.49
CA LYS A 75 -28.98 -22.67 -24.17
C LYS A 75 -29.74 -23.92 -23.75
N ASN A 76 -29.04 -24.97 -23.32
CA ASN A 76 -29.64 -26.22 -22.85
C ASN A 76 -30.49 -26.04 -21.59
N GLN A 77 -30.43 -24.88 -20.95
CA GLN A 77 -31.43 -24.43 -19.97
C GLN A 77 -32.84 -24.40 -20.56
N GLU A 78 -33.01 -23.97 -21.81
CA GLU A 78 -34.32 -23.79 -22.44
C GLU A 78 -34.19 -23.71 -23.98
N LEU A 79 -34.28 -24.88 -24.63
CA LEU A 79 -34.24 -24.97 -26.09
C LEU A 79 -35.58 -24.58 -26.76
N GLU A 80 -36.68 -24.70 -26.02
CA GLU A 80 -38.03 -24.35 -26.46
C GLU A 80 -38.62 -23.37 -25.44
N GLU A 81 -39.13 -22.23 -25.92
CA GLU A 81 -39.71 -21.17 -25.07
C GLU A 81 -40.75 -21.74 -24.10
N GLY A 82 -40.53 -21.55 -22.80
CA GLY A 82 -41.39 -22.03 -21.71
C GLY A 82 -41.03 -23.42 -21.17
N THR A 83 -40.09 -24.15 -21.77
CA THR A 83 -39.71 -25.52 -21.33
C THR A 83 -38.32 -25.54 -20.71
N LYS A 84 -38.25 -25.29 -19.39
CA LYS A 84 -36.98 -25.27 -18.65
C LYS A 84 -36.40 -26.67 -18.41
N ASN A 85 -35.08 -26.78 -18.48
CA ASN A 85 -34.30 -27.99 -18.22
C ASN A 85 -33.25 -27.73 -17.13
N TRP A 86 -33.71 -27.52 -15.90
CA TRP A 86 -32.83 -27.22 -14.76
C TRP A 86 -31.86 -28.35 -14.40
N ALA A 87 -32.22 -29.59 -14.68
CA ALA A 87 -31.37 -30.77 -14.47
C ALA A 87 -30.05 -30.71 -15.26
N PHE A 88 -29.98 -29.87 -16.31
CA PHE A 88 -28.73 -29.59 -17.02
C PHE A 88 -27.62 -29.09 -16.07
N TYR A 89 -27.99 -28.28 -15.07
CA TYR A 89 -27.04 -27.65 -14.16
C TYR A 89 -26.70 -28.49 -12.92
N ASP A 90 -27.28 -29.68 -12.73
CA ASP A 90 -27.09 -30.50 -11.50
C ASP A 90 -25.62 -30.68 -11.12
N LYS A 91 -24.75 -30.97 -12.11
CA LYS A 91 -23.31 -31.16 -11.87
C LYS A 91 -22.57 -29.85 -11.61
N GLN A 92 -22.98 -28.76 -12.25
CA GLN A 92 -22.41 -27.44 -12.01
C GLN A 92 -22.76 -26.97 -10.60
N VAL A 93 -24.04 -27.02 -10.23
CA VAL A 93 -24.53 -26.68 -8.88
C VAL A 93 -23.82 -27.49 -7.82
N ALA A 94 -23.72 -28.82 -7.99
CA ALA A 94 -23.00 -29.68 -7.05
C ALA A 94 -21.51 -29.29 -6.91
N THR A 95 -20.87 -28.87 -8.01
CA THR A 95 -19.47 -28.40 -7.99
C THR A 95 -19.36 -27.04 -7.30
N MET A 96 -20.24 -26.08 -7.61
CA MET A 96 -20.30 -24.76 -6.95
C MET A 96 -20.48 -24.91 -5.44
N GLN A 97 -21.41 -25.76 -4.99
CA GLN A 97 -21.63 -26.02 -3.57
C GLN A 97 -20.40 -26.60 -2.87
N GLN A 98 -19.68 -27.52 -3.54
CA GLN A 98 -18.44 -28.08 -3.01
C GLN A 98 -17.28 -27.07 -2.98
N ILE A 99 -17.22 -26.16 -3.96
CA ILE A 99 -16.28 -25.03 -3.96
C ILE A 99 -16.57 -24.11 -2.77
N LYS A 100 -17.83 -23.70 -2.56
CA LYS A 100 -18.23 -22.91 -1.38
C LYS A 100 -17.88 -23.58 -0.05
N ALA A 101 -17.88 -24.92 -0.01
CA ALA A 101 -17.55 -25.66 1.20
C ALA A 101 -16.06 -25.61 1.57
N VAL A 102 -15.16 -25.43 0.59
CA VAL A 102 -13.71 -25.29 0.83
C VAL A 102 -13.25 -23.84 0.81
N ASN A 103 -14.06 -22.94 0.25
CA ASN A 103 -13.80 -21.51 0.14
C ASN A 103 -15.15 -20.76 0.22
N SER A 104 -15.51 -20.32 1.44
CA SER A 104 -16.83 -19.74 1.72
C SER A 104 -17.06 -18.39 1.05
N ASP A 105 -15.99 -17.66 0.77
CA ASP A 105 -16.01 -16.26 0.34
C ASP A 105 -15.89 -16.14 -1.19
N ILE A 106 -15.84 -17.27 -1.89
CA ILE A 106 -15.76 -17.34 -3.34
C ILE A 106 -16.95 -16.63 -4.01
N ARG A 107 -16.65 -15.80 -5.02
CA ARG A 107 -17.64 -15.19 -5.90
C ARG A 107 -17.84 -16.02 -7.16
N PHE A 108 -19.08 -16.21 -7.61
CA PHE A 108 -19.36 -16.87 -8.88
C PHE A 108 -19.58 -15.87 -10.01
N PHE A 109 -18.79 -16.02 -11.07
CA PHE A 109 -18.83 -15.19 -12.26
C PHE A 109 -19.41 -15.98 -13.44
N ALA A 110 -20.65 -15.67 -13.82
CA ALA A 110 -21.35 -16.37 -14.89
C ALA A 110 -21.06 -15.78 -16.28
N THR A 111 -20.69 -16.64 -17.23
CA THR A 111 -20.49 -16.27 -18.64
C THR A 111 -21.23 -17.23 -19.57
N LEU A 112 -21.54 -16.77 -20.78
CA LEU A 112 -22.15 -17.64 -21.79
C LEU A 112 -21.16 -18.72 -22.19
N ARG A 113 -21.56 -19.99 -22.10
CA ARG A 113 -20.70 -21.07 -22.58
C ARG A 113 -20.49 -20.98 -24.10
N SER A 114 -19.25 -21.06 -24.55
CA SER A 114 -18.93 -21.11 -25.98
C SER A 114 -19.33 -22.46 -26.62
N ASP A 115 -20.05 -22.44 -27.75
CA ASP A 115 -20.52 -23.65 -28.47
C ASP A 115 -19.52 -24.15 -29.53
N TYR A 116 -18.37 -24.69 -29.11
CA TYR A 116 -17.35 -25.21 -30.05
C TYR A 116 -17.73 -26.54 -30.72
N ASP A 117 -18.79 -27.22 -30.27
CA ASP A 117 -19.14 -28.58 -30.70
C ASP A 117 -20.54 -28.66 -31.38
N GLY A 118 -21.31 -27.56 -31.42
CA GLY A 118 -22.73 -27.59 -31.77
C GLY A 118 -23.13 -27.11 -33.16
N TYR A 119 -22.59 -26.00 -33.70
CA TYR A 119 -23.16 -25.39 -34.92
C TYR A 119 -22.20 -24.54 -35.80
N GLY A 120 -20.89 -24.77 -35.75
CA GLY A 120 -19.93 -23.91 -36.47
C GLY A 120 -19.83 -22.53 -35.81
N ASP A 121 -19.71 -21.45 -36.58
CA ASP A 121 -19.53 -20.06 -36.08
C ASP A 121 -20.75 -19.47 -35.33
N ASN A 122 -21.71 -20.29 -34.90
CA ASN A 122 -22.94 -19.89 -34.20
C ASN A 122 -22.82 -20.20 -32.69
N ASN A 123 -23.04 -19.20 -31.82
CA ASN A 123 -22.94 -19.29 -30.36
C ASN A 123 -24.03 -20.17 -29.76
N ASN A 124 -23.96 -20.28 -28.44
CA ASN A 124 -24.84 -21.03 -27.60
C ASN A 124 -26.13 -20.28 -27.19
N LEU A 125 -26.89 -19.74 -28.14
CA LEU A 125 -28.21 -19.12 -27.90
C LEU A 125 -29.35 -20.00 -28.47
N PRO A 126 -30.52 -20.04 -27.82
CA PRO A 126 -31.75 -20.58 -28.41
C PRO A 126 -32.30 -19.78 -29.60
N ASP A 127 -32.78 -20.50 -30.63
CA ASP A 127 -33.35 -19.91 -31.86
C ASP A 127 -34.67 -19.13 -31.63
N TRP A 128 -35.35 -19.35 -30.50
CA TRP A 128 -36.65 -18.72 -30.21
C TRP A 128 -36.54 -17.24 -29.78
N PHE A 129 -35.32 -16.77 -29.49
CA PHE A 129 -35.01 -15.35 -29.31
C PHE A 129 -33.77 -14.87 -30.09
N CYS A 130 -33.02 -15.75 -30.75
CA CYS A 130 -31.88 -15.38 -31.58
C CYS A 130 -32.09 -15.79 -33.03
N ASN A 131 -32.02 -14.83 -33.96
CA ASN A 131 -31.95 -15.11 -35.38
C ASN A 131 -30.50 -15.05 -35.86
N TYR A 132 -29.88 -16.21 -36.07
CA TYR A 132 -28.50 -16.33 -36.54
C TYR A 132 -28.24 -15.76 -37.93
N SER A 133 -29.26 -15.71 -38.80
CA SER A 133 -29.10 -15.16 -40.16
C SER A 133 -29.04 -13.64 -40.18
N THR A 134 -29.84 -12.99 -39.34
CA THR A 134 -29.89 -11.52 -39.25
C THR A 134 -29.08 -10.95 -38.08
N LYS A 135 -28.59 -11.81 -37.19
CA LYS A 135 -27.91 -11.46 -35.94
C LYS A 135 -28.76 -10.61 -35.00
N VAL A 136 -30.08 -10.76 -35.08
CA VAL A 136 -31.02 -10.04 -34.23
C VAL A 136 -31.35 -10.88 -33.01
N VAL A 137 -31.32 -10.27 -31.84
CA VAL A 137 -31.69 -10.86 -30.56
C VAL A 137 -32.93 -10.14 -30.01
N ASP A 138 -33.93 -10.89 -29.57
CA ASP A 138 -35.04 -10.37 -28.77
C ASP A 138 -34.54 -10.11 -27.34
N THR A 139 -34.27 -8.84 -27.03
CA THR A 139 -33.62 -8.42 -25.79
C THR A 139 -34.50 -8.65 -24.55
N ASP A 140 -35.83 -8.57 -24.70
CA ASP A 140 -36.78 -8.81 -23.63
C ASP A 140 -36.77 -10.29 -23.22
N LYS A 141 -36.84 -11.18 -24.21
CA LYS A 141 -36.78 -12.63 -23.99
C LYS A 141 -35.43 -13.06 -23.42
N TYR A 142 -34.34 -12.51 -23.95
CA TYR A 142 -33.00 -12.86 -23.48
C TYR A 142 -32.73 -12.36 -22.05
N GLY A 143 -33.18 -11.16 -21.69
CA GLY A 143 -33.09 -10.66 -20.32
C GLY A 143 -33.86 -11.55 -19.31
N ILE A 144 -35.03 -12.06 -19.70
CA ILE A 144 -35.79 -13.05 -18.89
C ILE A 144 -35.02 -14.36 -18.76
N PHE A 145 -34.46 -14.87 -19.86
CA PHE A 145 -33.66 -16.10 -19.86
C PHE A 145 -32.47 -16.02 -18.89
N LEU A 146 -31.77 -14.89 -18.86
CA LEU A 146 -30.69 -14.63 -17.90
C LEU A 146 -31.22 -14.50 -16.46
N ALA A 147 -32.34 -13.81 -16.25
CA ALA A 147 -32.96 -13.67 -14.93
C ALA A 147 -33.35 -15.03 -14.34
N ASP A 148 -33.89 -15.93 -15.16
CA ASP A 148 -34.25 -17.29 -14.76
C ASP A 148 -33.02 -18.09 -14.30
N TYR A 149 -31.88 -17.93 -14.98
CA TYR A 149 -30.61 -18.56 -14.58
C TYR A 149 -30.13 -18.05 -13.22
N VAL A 150 -30.07 -16.73 -13.04
CA VAL A 150 -29.59 -16.09 -11.81
C VAL A 150 -30.48 -16.47 -10.63
N GLU A 151 -31.80 -16.45 -10.82
CA GLU A 151 -32.77 -16.88 -9.80
C GLU A 151 -32.58 -18.36 -9.43
N TYR A 152 -32.45 -19.25 -10.42
CA TYR A 152 -32.24 -20.67 -10.17
C TYR A 152 -30.98 -20.92 -9.34
N MET A 153 -29.84 -20.31 -9.71
CA MET A 153 -28.58 -20.47 -8.99
C MET A 153 -28.66 -19.96 -7.55
N SER A 154 -29.32 -18.82 -7.33
CA SER A 154 -29.60 -18.29 -5.99
C SER A 154 -30.42 -19.28 -5.14
N GLN A 155 -31.48 -19.87 -5.71
CA GLN A 155 -32.30 -20.89 -5.04
C GLN A 155 -31.51 -22.17 -4.66
N GLN A 156 -30.42 -22.47 -5.38
CA GLN A 156 -29.53 -23.59 -5.06
C GLN A 156 -28.45 -23.25 -4.01
N GLY A 157 -28.44 -22.04 -3.45
CA GLY A 157 -27.46 -21.58 -2.46
C GLY A 157 -26.11 -21.16 -3.05
N VAL A 158 -26.05 -21.00 -4.36
CA VAL A 158 -24.85 -20.65 -5.14
C VAL A 158 -25.16 -19.41 -6.00
N PRO A 159 -25.47 -18.26 -5.37
CA PRO A 159 -25.84 -17.05 -6.10
C PRO A 159 -24.74 -16.63 -7.08
N VAL A 160 -25.15 -15.98 -8.16
CA VAL A 160 -24.25 -15.40 -9.15
C VAL A 160 -23.92 -13.98 -8.71
N ASP A 161 -22.65 -13.71 -8.43
CA ASP A 161 -22.19 -12.42 -7.95
C ASP A 161 -21.86 -11.48 -9.11
N MET A 162 -21.38 -12.05 -10.22
CA MET A 162 -20.87 -11.32 -11.39
C MET A 162 -21.37 -12.00 -12.66
N MET A 163 -21.64 -11.25 -13.73
CA MET A 163 -22.12 -11.82 -15.00
C MET A 163 -21.65 -11.04 -16.23
N CYS A 164 -21.26 -11.77 -17.27
CA CYS A 164 -21.22 -11.29 -18.65
C CYS A 164 -22.54 -11.67 -19.33
N ILE A 165 -23.20 -10.73 -20.01
CA ILE A 165 -24.45 -11.04 -20.73
C ILE A 165 -24.23 -11.78 -22.05
N ALA A 166 -22.99 -11.89 -22.52
CA ALA A 166 -22.60 -12.61 -23.72
C ALA A 166 -21.13 -13.00 -23.61
N LYS A 167 -20.61 -13.72 -24.60
CA LYS A 167 -19.18 -14.06 -24.69
C LYS A 167 -18.69 -13.86 -26.12
N GLU A 168 -17.73 -12.96 -26.31
CA GLU A 168 -16.99 -12.71 -27.57
C GLU A 168 -17.86 -12.34 -28.79
N TRP A 169 -19.09 -11.86 -28.58
CA TRP A 169 -20.15 -11.82 -29.61
C TRP A 169 -20.61 -10.42 -29.98
N LYS A 170 -19.65 -9.50 -30.20
CA LYS A 170 -19.91 -8.09 -30.53
C LYS A 170 -20.95 -7.88 -31.64
N ALA A 171 -20.97 -8.76 -32.64
CA ALA A 171 -21.89 -8.63 -33.78
C ALA A 171 -23.36 -8.88 -33.43
N TYR A 172 -23.64 -9.64 -32.37
CA TYR A 172 -24.99 -9.94 -31.89
C TYR A 172 -25.37 -9.08 -30.70
N PHE A 173 -24.37 -8.75 -29.87
CA PHE A 173 -24.52 -7.89 -28.70
C PHE A 173 -23.63 -6.66 -28.83
N PRO A 174 -23.85 -5.76 -29.81
CA PRO A 174 -23.23 -4.44 -29.75
C PRO A 174 -23.74 -3.70 -28.49
N ALA A 175 -23.01 -2.67 -28.05
CA ALA A 175 -23.29 -1.99 -26.77
C ALA A 175 -24.76 -1.54 -26.62
N ALA A 176 -25.42 -1.14 -27.71
CA ALA A 176 -26.83 -0.76 -27.72
C ALA A 176 -27.78 -1.93 -27.39
N VAL A 177 -27.51 -3.13 -27.92
CA VAL A 177 -28.30 -4.34 -27.62
C VAL A 177 -28.00 -4.82 -26.20
N ALA A 178 -26.74 -4.78 -25.80
CA ALA A 178 -26.32 -5.14 -24.44
C ALA A 178 -27.02 -4.28 -23.38
N LYS A 179 -27.10 -2.96 -23.60
CA LYS A 179 -27.84 -2.02 -22.75
C LYS A 179 -29.28 -2.47 -22.51
N ASP A 180 -30.01 -2.80 -23.58
CA ASP A 180 -31.42 -3.19 -23.47
C ASP A 180 -31.58 -4.53 -22.73
N VAL A 181 -30.68 -5.49 -22.96
CA VAL A 181 -30.64 -6.77 -22.22
C VAL A 181 -30.38 -6.56 -20.74
N ILE A 182 -29.39 -5.73 -20.37
CA ILE A 182 -29.04 -5.45 -18.97
C ILE A 182 -30.21 -4.77 -18.25
N ILE A 183 -30.84 -3.77 -18.88
CA ILE A 183 -32.02 -3.10 -18.31
C ILE A 183 -33.14 -4.11 -18.06
N LYS A 184 -33.40 -5.01 -19.02
CA LYS A 184 -34.43 -6.04 -18.87
C LYS A 184 -34.09 -7.01 -17.73
N LEU A 185 -32.87 -7.54 -17.72
CA LEU A 185 -32.37 -8.45 -16.67
C LEU A 185 -32.56 -7.83 -15.28
N ASN A 186 -32.10 -6.59 -15.09
CA ASN A 186 -32.18 -5.87 -13.81
C ASN A 186 -33.64 -5.66 -13.38
N SER A 187 -34.51 -5.27 -14.32
CA SER A 187 -35.94 -5.09 -14.05
C SER A 187 -36.60 -6.40 -13.60
N GLU A 188 -36.31 -7.51 -14.28
CA GLU A 188 -36.85 -8.82 -13.94
C GLU A 188 -36.36 -9.32 -12.57
N LEU A 189 -35.06 -9.22 -12.28
CA LEU A 189 -34.50 -9.64 -11.00
C LEU A 189 -35.05 -8.81 -9.83
N ASN A 190 -35.13 -7.49 -9.99
CA ASN A 190 -35.73 -6.61 -8.99
C ASN A 190 -37.20 -6.95 -8.72
N ALA A 191 -37.98 -7.24 -9.77
CA ALA A 191 -39.38 -7.65 -9.63
C ALA A 191 -39.54 -8.98 -8.88
N ARG A 192 -38.56 -9.89 -9.01
CA ARG A 192 -38.53 -11.19 -8.33
C ARG A 192 -37.91 -11.14 -6.93
N GLY A 193 -37.31 -10.01 -6.54
CA GLY A 193 -36.58 -9.88 -5.27
C GLY A 193 -35.27 -10.68 -5.24
N VAL A 194 -34.65 -10.89 -6.41
CA VAL A 194 -33.37 -11.58 -6.56
C VAL A 194 -32.27 -10.53 -6.73
N ALA A 195 -31.12 -10.72 -6.07
CA ALA A 195 -29.99 -9.82 -6.19
C ALA A 195 -29.50 -9.72 -7.64
N VAL A 196 -29.21 -8.50 -8.08
CA VAL A 196 -28.67 -8.22 -9.42
C VAL A 196 -27.15 -8.47 -9.39
N PRO A 197 -26.59 -9.30 -10.29
CA PRO A 197 -25.15 -9.51 -10.36
C PRO A 197 -24.43 -8.26 -10.88
N LEU A 198 -23.17 -8.09 -10.48
CA LEU A 198 -22.28 -7.09 -11.08
C LEU A 198 -22.04 -7.43 -12.55
N ILE A 199 -22.32 -6.48 -13.44
CA ILE A 199 -22.19 -6.72 -14.88
C ILE A 199 -20.78 -6.38 -15.34
N SER A 200 -20.09 -7.37 -15.92
CA SER A 200 -18.94 -7.11 -16.79
C SER A 200 -19.38 -7.14 -18.26
N ASP A 201 -18.57 -6.60 -19.15
CA ASP A 201 -18.83 -6.72 -20.59
C ASP A 201 -18.74 -8.18 -21.07
N GLN A 202 -18.75 -8.40 -22.38
CA GLN A 202 -18.85 -9.73 -22.95
C GLN A 202 -17.51 -10.45 -23.19
N GLY A 203 -16.39 -10.04 -22.57
CA GLY A 203 -15.11 -10.76 -22.64
C GLY A 203 -14.61 -10.95 -24.07
N PHE A 204 -14.04 -9.91 -24.69
CA PHE A 204 -13.72 -9.94 -26.13
C PHE A 204 -12.50 -10.78 -26.47
N TRP A 205 -12.54 -11.48 -27.63
CA TRP A 205 -11.46 -12.34 -28.13
C TRP A 205 -10.09 -11.65 -28.23
N ASN A 206 -10.08 -10.34 -28.46
CA ASN A 206 -8.89 -9.53 -28.62
C ASN A 206 -9.09 -8.12 -28.04
N LEU A 207 -7.98 -7.47 -27.71
CA LEU A 207 -7.95 -6.16 -27.06
C LEU A 207 -8.54 -5.06 -27.96
N SER A 208 -8.38 -5.16 -29.28
CA SER A 208 -8.97 -4.19 -30.23
C SER A 208 -10.50 -4.20 -30.19
N GLY A 209 -11.11 -5.38 -30.07
CA GLY A 209 -12.55 -5.54 -29.92
C GLY A 209 -13.05 -4.93 -28.62
N CYS A 210 -12.29 -5.13 -27.54
CA CYS A 210 -12.55 -4.56 -26.22
C CYS A 210 -12.52 -3.02 -26.26
N ILE A 211 -11.44 -2.44 -26.80
CA ILE A 211 -11.28 -1.00 -27.00
C ILE A 211 -12.50 -0.40 -27.71
N SER A 212 -12.85 -0.98 -28.86
CA SER A 212 -13.97 -0.47 -29.65
C SER A 212 -15.31 -0.62 -28.92
N TYR A 213 -15.47 -1.60 -28.04
CA TYR A 213 -16.70 -1.74 -27.26
C TYR A 213 -16.80 -0.72 -26.11
N ILE A 214 -15.69 -0.45 -25.41
CA ILE A 214 -15.63 0.61 -24.40
C ILE A 214 -15.99 1.97 -25.03
N GLU A 215 -15.49 2.25 -26.23
CA GLU A 215 -15.85 3.45 -27.00
C GLU A 215 -17.35 3.51 -27.36
N ASP A 216 -17.94 2.37 -27.74
CA ASP A 216 -19.38 2.29 -28.02
C ASP A 216 -20.21 2.55 -26.74
N VAL A 217 -19.78 2.01 -25.59
CA VAL A 217 -20.42 2.23 -24.28
C VAL A 217 -20.37 3.69 -23.88
N ALA A 218 -19.19 4.33 -24.00
CA ALA A 218 -19.00 5.75 -23.73
C ALA A 218 -19.85 6.63 -24.65
N SER A 219 -19.90 6.30 -25.95
CA SER A 219 -20.69 7.05 -26.94
C SER A 219 -22.20 6.96 -26.68
N LEU A 220 -22.65 5.88 -26.03
CA LEU A 220 -24.04 5.68 -25.66
C LEU A 220 -24.40 6.28 -24.29
N GLY A 221 -23.41 6.63 -23.45
CA GLY A 221 -23.63 7.06 -22.07
C GLY A 221 -24.25 5.95 -21.22
N THR A 222 -23.68 4.74 -21.29
CA THR A 222 -24.24 3.54 -20.64
C THR A 222 -23.28 2.88 -19.65
N GLU A 223 -22.20 3.56 -19.30
CA GLU A 223 -21.16 3.12 -18.38
C GLU A 223 -21.69 2.75 -16.99
N ASP A 224 -22.77 3.38 -16.53
CA ASP A 224 -23.42 3.05 -15.25
C ASP A 224 -24.02 1.64 -15.20
N LEU A 225 -24.23 1.00 -16.35
CA LEU A 225 -24.70 -0.39 -16.42
C LEU A 225 -23.59 -1.41 -16.16
N TYR A 226 -22.32 -0.98 -16.18
CA TYR A 226 -21.16 -1.85 -16.06
C TYR A 226 -20.45 -1.61 -14.73
N TRP A 227 -20.08 -2.70 -14.07
CA TRP A 227 -19.14 -2.71 -12.96
C TRP A 227 -17.69 -2.72 -13.49
N SER A 228 -17.43 -3.46 -14.57
CA SER A 228 -16.11 -3.59 -15.19
C SER A 228 -16.18 -3.90 -16.68
N PHE A 229 -15.01 -3.93 -17.31
CA PHE A 229 -14.79 -4.51 -18.63
C PHE A 229 -13.88 -5.74 -18.56
N SER A 230 -13.96 -6.61 -19.55
CA SER A 230 -13.19 -7.85 -19.62
C SER A 230 -12.71 -8.13 -21.04
N CYS A 231 -11.46 -8.57 -21.16
CA CYS A 231 -10.85 -8.82 -22.45
C CYS A 231 -9.93 -10.05 -22.40
N HIS A 232 -9.86 -10.77 -23.51
CA HIS A 232 -8.88 -11.83 -23.75
C HIS A 232 -7.80 -11.29 -24.70
N ASP A 233 -6.58 -11.82 -24.60
CA ASP A 233 -5.49 -11.49 -25.53
C ASP A 233 -5.01 -12.72 -26.30
N TYR A 234 -5.92 -13.35 -27.04
CA TYR A 234 -5.58 -14.49 -27.89
C TYR A 234 -4.70 -14.13 -29.10
N GLN A 235 -4.48 -12.85 -29.35
CA GLN A 235 -3.65 -12.34 -30.46
C GLN A 235 -2.27 -11.87 -29.99
N ASN A 236 -1.98 -11.91 -28.68
CA ASN A 236 -0.74 -11.42 -28.10
C ASN A 236 -0.39 -10.01 -28.59
N GLN A 237 -1.36 -9.09 -28.47
CA GLN A 237 -1.27 -7.73 -29.00
C GLN A 237 -0.28 -6.86 -28.22
N GLY A 238 0.12 -7.29 -27.03
CA GLY A 238 1.21 -6.72 -26.24
C GLY A 238 0.79 -5.55 -25.34
N LEU A 239 1.77 -5.07 -24.56
CA LEU A 239 1.61 -4.06 -23.53
C LEU A 239 0.83 -2.80 -23.97
N SER A 240 1.13 -2.24 -25.15
CA SER A 240 0.53 -0.98 -25.59
C SER A 240 -0.99 -1.07 -25.81
N TYR A 241 -1.49 -2.23 -26.23
CA TYR A 241 -2.93 -2.46 -26.35
C TYR A 241 -3.58 -2.61 -24.98
N TRP A 242 -2.95 -3.33 -24.05
CA TRP A 242 -3.45 -3.41 -22.67
C TRP A 242 -3.53 -2.03 -22.01
N MET A 243 -2.51 -1.18 -22.15
CA MET A 243 -2.54 0.20 -21.65
C MET A 243 -3.66 1.03 -22.29
N THR A 244 -3.97 0.78 -23.57
CA THR A 244 -5.08 1.47 -24.26
C THR A 244 -6.44 1.00 -23.75
N VAL A 245 -6.59 -0.29 -23.45
CA VAL A 245 -7.81 -0.83 -22.83
C VAL A 245 -8.00 -0.23 -21.44
N GLU A 246 -6.96 -0.29 -20.60
CA GLU A 246 -6.99 0.24 -19.24
C GLU A 246 -7.35 1.73 -19.23
N SER A 247 -6.61 2.56 -19.97
CA SER A 247 -6.86 4.01 -19.98
C SER A 247 -8.26 4.39 -20.46
N LYS A 248 -8.85 3.63 -21.39
CA LYS A 248 -10.22 3.86 -21.86
C LYS A 248 -11.27 3.46 -20.82
N ALA A 249 -11.05 2.37 -20.11
CA ALA A 249 -11.94 1.96 -19.02
C ALA A 249 -11.82 2.89 -17.81
N ALA A 250 -10.60 3.31 -17.48
CA ALA A 250 -10.32 4.28 -16.43
C ALA A 250 -10.99 5.64 -16.71
N ALA A 251 -11.03 6.09 -17.97
CA ALA A 251 -11.79 7.27 -18.37
C ALA A 251 -13.31 7.17 -18.15
N LEU A 252 -13.83 5.96 -17.90
CA LEU A 252 -15.22 5.70 -17.50
C LEU A 252 -15.33 5.32 -16.01
N SER A 253 -14.27 5.51 -15.23
CA SER A 253 -14.16 5.06 -13.83
C SER A 253 -14.43 3.56 -13.65
N LYS A 254 -14.01 2.72 -14.62
CA LYS A 254 -14.19 1.26 -14.57
C LYS A 254 -12.85 0.54 -14.55
N SER A 255 -12.83 -0.61 -13.87
CA SER A 255 -11.69 -1.52 -13.88
C SER A 255 -11.77 -2.50 -15.06
N VAL A 256 -10.63 -3.09 -15.41
CA VAL A 256 -10.51 -4.09 -16.48
C VAL A 256 -9.90 -5.36 -15.92
N TYR A 257 -10.42 -6.48 -16.41
CA TYR A 257 -9.97 -7.82 -16.06
C TYR A 257 -9.67 -8.67 -17.30
N ASN A 258 -8.79 -9.66 -17.14
CA ASN A 258 -8.65 -10.73 -18.13
C ASN A 258 -9.44 -11.96 -17.68
N ASP A 259 -10.68 -12.08 -18.12
CA ASP A 259 -11.59 -13.15 -17.68
C ASP A 259 -11.36 -14.50 -18.39
N GLU A 260 -10.35 -14.62 -19.26
CA GLU A 260 -9.95 -15.90 -19.87
C GLU A 260 -8.44 -15.96 -20.13
N SER A 261 -7.64 -15.82 -19.06
CA SER A 261 -6.19 -15.84 -19.17
C SER A 261 -5.63 -17.25 -19.29
N SER A 262 -4.49 -17.37 -19.98
CA SER A 262 -3.80 -18.66 -20.12
C SER A 262 -2.98 -18.99 -18.87
N HIS A 263 -2.96 -20.26 -18.51
CA HIS A 263 -1.97 -20.85 -17.57
C HIS A 263 -0.79 -21.52 -18.29
N GLY A 264 -0.75 -21.45 -19.63
CA GLY A 264 0.27 -22.11 -20.44
C GLY A 264 0.02 -23.59 -20.73
N GLY A 265 -1.24 -24.04 -20.69
CA GLY A 265 -1.64 -25.40 -21.04
C GLY A 265 -2.79 -25.44 -22.07
N GLY A 266 -3.17 -26.66 -22.51
CA GLY A 266 -4.33 -26.86 -23.41
C GLY A 266 -4.05 -27.53 -24.76
N GLY A 267 -2.81 -27.91 -25.04
CA GLY A 267 -2.47 -28.73 -26.21
C GLY A 267 -2.84 -30.21 -26.05
N PRO A 268 -2.94 -30.98 -27.16
CA PRO A 268 -3.22 -32.41 -27.13
C PRO A 268 -2.00 -33.22 -26.65
N THR A 269 -1.61 -33.10 -25.37
CA THR A 269 -0.46 -33.82 -24.81
C THR A 269 -0.84 -35.14 -24.12
N TYR A 270 -2.11 -35.53 -24.14
CA TYR A 270 -2.59 -36.85 -23.69
C TYR A 270 -2.23 -37.20 -22.24
N GLY A 271 -2.22 -36.21 -21.35
CA GLY A 271 -1.83 -36.37 -19.96
C GLY A 271 -0.34 -36.19 -19.71
N GLU A 272 0.50 -35.95 -20.73
CA GLU A 272 1.91 -35.60 -20.55
C GLU A 272 2.10 -34.10 -20.26
N GLU A 273 3.21 -33.74 -19.61
CA GLU A 273 3.53 -32.33 -19.34
C GLU A 273 3.63 -31.52 -20.65
N PRO A 274 2.98 -30.34 -20.73
CA PRO A 274 3.23 -29.41 -21.82
C PRO A 274 4.71 -28.98 -21.88
N GLU A 275 5.17 -28.61 -23.07
CA GLU A 275 6.47 -27.95 -23.25
C GLU A 275 6.56 -26.70 -22.36
N ILE A 276 7.73 -26.46 -21.74
CA ILE A 276 7.92 -25.36 -20.79
C ILE A 276 7.71 -23.98 -21.44
N SER A 277 7.90 -23.87 -22.76
CA SER A 277 7.63 -22.66 -23.54
C SER A 277 6.18 -22.17 -23.42
N LYS A 278 5.23 -23.06 -23.13
CA LYS A 278 3.81 -22.72 -22.99
C LYS A 278 3.51 -21.92 -21.71
N PRO A 279 3.87 -22.37 -20.49
CA PRO A 279 3.77 -21.53 -19.29
C PRO A 279 4.66 -20.30 -19.35
N ILE A 280 5.85 -20.37 -19.97
CA ILE A 280 6.70 -19.17 -20.17
C ILE A 280 5.94 -18.09 -20.93
N GLY A 281 5.44 -18.40 -22.14
CA GLY A 281 4.72 -17.41 -22.95
C GLY A 281 3.46 -16.87 -22.28
N ALA A 282 2.73 -17.72 -21.53
CA ALA A 282 1.58 -17.26 -20.76
C ALA A 282 1.96 -16.26 -19.65
N TYR A 283 3.10 -16.45 -18.99
CA TYR A 283 3.56 -15.56 -17.92
C TYR A 283 4.27 -14.30 -18.46
N VAL A 284 4.87 -14.35 -19.66
CA VAL A 284 5.29 -13.14 -20.38
C VAL A 284 4.08 -12.24 -20.65
N GLY A 285 2.99 -12.80 -21.19
CA GLY A 285 1.75 -12.04 -21.40
C GLY A 285 1.15 -11.47 -20.10
N LYS A 286 1.30 -12.18 -18.97
CA LYS A 286 0.91 -11.65 -17.64
C LYS A 286 1.77 -10.46 -17.23
N CYS A 287 3.09 -10.49 -17.45
CA CYS A 287 3.96 -9.34 -17.17
C CYS A 287 3.48 -8.09 -17.91
N GLU A 288 3.16 -8.21 -19.21
CA GLU A 288 2.63 -7.10 -20.01
C GLU A 288 1.25 -6.62 -19.51
N MET A 289 0.36 -7.56 -19.21
CA MET A 289 -0.99 -7.27 -18.73
C MET A 289 -0.98 -6.53 -17.38
N TYR A 290 -0.20 -7.00 -16.39
CA TYR A 290 -0.13 -6.33 -15.09
C TYR A 290 0.66 -5.02 -15.15
N ALA A 291 1.72 -4.92 -15.97
CA ALA A 291 2.40 -3.65 -16.19
C ALA A 291 1.48 -2.58 -16.79
N ALA A 292 0.41 -2.98 -17.50
CA ALA A 292 -0.58 -2.08 -18.07
C ALA A 292 -1.65 -1.56 -17.09
N GLY A 293 -1.71 -2.05 -15.85
CA GLY A 293 -2.72 -1.62 -14.88
C GLY A 293 -3.94 -2.55 -14.72
N ILE A 294 -3.93 -3.74 -15.35
CA ILE A 294 -5.04 -4.70 -15.24
C ILE A 294 -5.11 -5.24 -13.80
N LYS A 295 -6.32 -5.25 -13.22
CA LYS A 295 -6.56 -5.52 -11.79
C LYS A 295 -6.77 -6.99 -11.44
N GLY A 296 -6.77 -7.88 -12.42
CA GLY A 296 -7.02 -9.28 -12.14
C GLY A 296 -7.31 -10.15 -13.34
N GLU A 297 -7.46 -11.44 -13.07
CA GLU A 297 -7.65 -12.45 -14.10
C GLU A 297 -8.44 -13.69 -13.64
N MET A 298 -9.00 -14.39 -14.62
CA MET A 298 -9.58 -15.72 -14.49
C MET A 298 -8.81 -16.70 -15.38
N MET A 299 -8.08 -17.64 -14.77
CA MET A 299 -7.33 -18.63 -15.51
C MET A 299 -8.26 -19.66 -16.15
N PHE A 300 -8.17 -19.79 -17.47
CA PHE A 300 -9.09 -20.59 -18.27
C PHE A 300 -8.80 -22.09 -18.18
N GLU A 301 -9.85 -22.91 -17.99
CA GLU A 301 -9.77 -24.37 -17.95
C GLU A 301 -8.66 -24.92 -17.06
N ILE A 302 -8.69 -24.57 -15.78
CA ILE A 302 -7.71 -25.12 -14.81
C ILE A 302 -7.89 -26.63 -14.60
N TRP A 303 -9.09 -27.17 -14.89
CA TRP A 303 -9.37 -28.60 -14.96
C TRP A 303 -9.57 -29.10 -16.38
N SER A 304 -9.17 -30.34 -16.64
CA SER A 304 -9.56 -31.03 -17.88
C SER A 304 -11.07 -31.25 -17.98
N ARG A 305 -11.58 -31.19 -19.20
CA ARG A 305 -12.99 -31.50 -19.55
C ARG A 305 -13.35 -32.98 -19.52
N GLY A 306 -12.46 -33.84 -19.01
CA GLY A 306 -12.61 -35.31 -19.09
C GLY A 306 -12.33 -35.86 -20.49
N ILE A 307 -11.62 -35.10 -21.33
CA ILE A 307 -11.18 -35.52 -22.68
C ILE A 307 -9.69 -35.87 -22.60
N ASN A 308 -9.34 -37.12 -22.92
CA ASN A 308 -8.00 -37.65 -22.69
C ASN A 308 -6.86 -36.82 -23.31
N ARG A 309 -7.11 -36.20 -24.48
CA ARG A 309 -6.08 -35.41 -25.18
C ARG A 309 -5.68 -34.13 -24.43
N GLU A 310 -6.55 -33.56 -23.59
CA GLU A 310 -6.37 -32.21 -23.05
C GLU A 310 -5.74 -32.19 -21.67
N THR A 311 -4.44 -31.90 -21.63
CA THR A 311 -3.73 -31.70 -20.37
C THR A 311 -3.91 -30.28 -19.86
N ARG A 312 -4.36 -30.17 -18.62
CA ARG A 312 -4.59 -28.92 -17.87
C ARG A 312 -3.82 -28.98 -16.54
N PRO A 313 -3.69 -27.86 -15.80
CA PRO A 313 -3.06 -27.82 -14.48
C PRO A 313 -3.55 -28.96 -13.57
N ILE A 314 -4.87 -29.17 -13.54
CA ILE A 314 -5.49 -30.31 -12.87
C ILE A 314 -6.05 -31.25 -13.95
N TYR A 315 -5.25 -32.24 -14.33
CA TYR A 315 -5.57 -33.19 -15.38
C TYR A 315 -6.44 -34.32 -14.84
N CYS A 316 -7.59 -34.57 -15.48
CA CYS A 316 -8.41 -35.74 -15.22
C CYS A 316 -8.89 -36.36 -16.55
N PRO A 317 -8.47 -37.59 -16.89
CA PRO A 317 -9.03 -38.31 -18.04
C PRO A 317 -10.48 -38.74 -17.75
N SER A 318 -11.21 -39.18 -18.77
CA SER A 318 -12.64 -39.52 -18.65
C SER A 318 -12.89 -40.59 -17.56
N GLY A 319 -13.51 -40.19 -16.44
CA GLY A 319 -13.81 -41.08 -15.31
C GLY A 319 -12.59 -41.58 -14.53
N GLY A 320 -11.44 -40.93 -14.69
CA GLY A 320 -10.18 -41.30 -14.03
C GLY A 320 -9.99 -40.65 -12.66
N THR A 321 -8.78 -40.81 -12.13
CA THR A 321 -8.28 -40.08 -10.96
C THR A 321 -7.57 -38.82 -11.45
N GLY A 322 -7.96 -37.66 -10.93
CA GLY A 322 -7.31 -36.40 -11.22
C GLY A 322 -5.89 -36.35 -10.67
N VAL A 323 -5.00 -35.68 -11.39
CA VAL A 323 -3.59 -35.46 -11.01
C VAL A 323 -3.20 -34.00 -11.25
N ARG A 324 -2.22 -33.52 -10.49
CA ARG A 324 -1.63 -32.19 -10.64
C ARG A 324 -0.48 -32.23 -11.65
N LYS A 325 -0.41 -31.21 -12.51
CA LYS A 325 0.64 -31.00 -13.51
C LYS A 325 1.55 -29.84 -13.11
N ARG A 326 2.63 -29.59 -13.85
CA ARG A 326 3.53 -28.45 -13.57
C ARG A 326 2.77 -27.12 -13.49
N GLY A 327 1.83 -26.92 -14.42
CA GLY A 327 0.98 -25.72 -14.45
C GLY A 327 0.19 -25.49 -13.16
N TYR A 328 -0.17 -26.54 -12.42
CA TYR A 328 -0.85 -26.38 -11.12
C TYR A 328 0.05 -25.71 -10.07
N TYR A 329 1.32 -26.13 -9.97
CA TYR A 329 2.22 -25.60 -8.96
C TYR A 329 2.64 -24.16 -9.27
N ILE A 330 2.85 -23.85 -10.55
CA ILE A 330 3.13 -22.48 -11.01
C ILE A 330 1.91 -21.59 -10.72
N MET A 331 0.71 -22.00 -11.15
CA MET A 331 -0.55 -21.29 -10.91
C MET A 331 -0.83 -21.08 -9.42
N LYS A 332 -0.65 -22.10 -8.59
CA LYS A 332 -0.85 -22.01 -7.14
C LYS A 332 0.10 -20.99 -6.51
N LEU A 333 1.39 -21.06 -6.84
CA LEU A 333 2.37 -20.11 -6.32
C LEU A 333 2.05 -18.68 -6.79
N PHE A 334 1.67 -18.50 -8.04
CA PHE A 334 1.33 -17.19 -8.57
C PHE A 334 0.08 -16.61 -7.88
N ALA A 335 -1.04 -17.31 -7.95
CA ALA A 335 -2.33 -16.79 -7.46
C ALA A 335 -2.31 -16.50 -5.95
N ASN A 336 -1.66 -17.35 -5.14
CA ASN A 336 -1.60 -17.17 -3.69
C ASN A 336 -0.78 -15.95 -3.24
N HIS A 337 0.08 -15.43 -4.11
CA HIS A 337 0.93 -14.28 -3.80
C HIS A 337 0.57 -13.02 -4.62
N ALA A 338 -0.23 -13.17 -5.66
CA ALA A 338 -0.73 -12.04 -6.44
C ALA A 338 -2.08 -11.51 -5.93
N VAL A 339 -2.99 -12.37 -5.45
CA VAL A 339 -4.31 -11.90 -4.97
C VAL A 339 -4.20 -11.02 -3.72
N ASP A 340 -4.99 -9.94 -3.70
CA ASP A 340 -5.01 -8.93 -2.64
C ASP A 340 -3.63 -8.34 -2.34
N SER A 341 -2.79 -8.27 -3.36
CA SER A 341 -1.49 -7.60 -3.32
C SER A 341 -1.52 -6.38 -4.25
N THR A 342 -0.60 -5.46 -4.05
CA THR A 342 -0.42 -4.31 -4.91
C THR A 342 0.70 -4.60 -5.91
N TYR A 343 0.43 -4.39 -7.20
CA TYR A 343 1.46 -4.44 -8.21
C TYR A 343 2.48 -3.32 -7.97
N ILE A 344 3.77 -3.65 -7.98
CA ILE A 344 4.87 -2.69 -7.87
C ILE A 344 5.75 -2.79 -9.12
N THR A 345 6.40 -1.69 -9.50
CA THR A 345 7.21 -1.68 -10.72
C THR A 345 8.54 -2.41 -10.54
N SER A 346 9.01 -2.97 -11.64
CA SER A 346 10.33 -3.59 -11.72
C SER A 346 10.89 -3.42 -13.13
N ASP A 347 12.19 -3.20 -13.23
CA ASP A 347 12.89 -2.88 -14.46
C ASP A 347 13.98 -3.91 -14.75
N VAL A 348 14.15 -4.24 -16.03
CA VAL A 348 15.16 -5.17 -16.52
C VAL A 348 16.16 -4.43 -17.39
N GLU A 349 17.42 -4.41 -16.97
CA GLU A 349 18.50 -3.76 -17.70
C GLU A 349 19.25 -4.80 -18.55
N SER A 350 19.36 -4.54 -19.86
CA SER A 350 20.25 -5.27 -20.78
C SER A 350 20.01 -6.80 -20.88
N MET A 351 18.77 -7.25 -20.68
CA MET A 351 18.32 -8.63 -20.90
C MET A 351 16.96 -8.64 -21.61
N SER A 352 16.95 -8.49 -22.94
CA SER A 352 15.74 -8.25 -23.74
C SER A 352 14.69 -9.37 -23.68
N ASP A 353 15.11 -10.60 -23.40
CA ASP A 353 14.23 -11.78 -23.36
C ASP A 353 13.82 -12.12 -21.92
N VAL A 354 14.07 -11.21 -20.98
CA VAL A 354 13.72 -11.36 -19.56
C VAL A 354 12.63 -10.35 -19.21
N HIS A 355 11.55 -10.86 -18.64
CA HIS A 355 10.36 -10.10 -18.26
C HIS A 355 10.13 -10.21 -16.75
N THR A 356 9.60 -9.16 -16.14
CA THR A 356 9.37 -9.13 -14.70
C THR A 356 7.99 -8.61 -14.35
N MET A 357 7.43 -9.14 -13.26
CA MET A 357 6.28 -8.58 -12.57
C MET A 357 6.50 -8.76 -11.06
N ALA A 358 6.16 -7.75 -10.28
CA ALA A 358 6.37 -7.77 -8.84
C ALA A 358 5.10 -7.36 -8.09
N PHE A 359 4.87 -8.04 -6.98
CA PHE A 359 3.70 -7.86 -6.13
C PHE A 359 4.16 -7.61 -4.71
N ARG A 360 3.52 -6.69 -4.02
CA ARG A 360 3.77 -6.40 -2.62
C ARG A 360 2.50 -6.57 -1.81
N LYS A 361 2.60 -7.30 -0.70
CA LYS A 361 1.56 -7.42 0.32
C LYS A 361 2.21 -7.23 1.67
N ASN A 362 1.91 -6.11 2.32
CA ASN A 362 2.58 -5.66 3.55
C ASN A 362 4.10 -5.55 3.34
N ASP A 363 4.89 -6.28 4.13
CA ASP A 363 6.36 -6.36 4.05
C ASP A 363 6.85 -7.38 3.02
N GLN A 364 5.99 -8.26 2.51
CA GLN A 364 6.37 -9.31 1.57
C GLN A 364 6.36 -8.79 0.13
N ILE A 365 7.46 -9.05 -0.59
CA ILE A 365 7.60 -8.87 -2.02
C ILE A 365 7.69 -10.24 -2.70
N VAL A 366 6.95 -10.37 -3.79
CA VAL A 366 7.01 -11.51 -4.70
C VAL A 366 7.38 -11.02 -6.10
N LEU A 367 8.59 -11.34 -6.52
CA LEU A 367 9.13 -11.01 -7.84
C LEU A 367 9.10 -12.24 -8.74
N TRP A 368 8.39 -12.16 -9.86
CA TRP A 368 8.52 -13.12 -10.96
C TRP A 368 9.51 -12.61 -11.99
N VAL A 369 10.43 -13.48 -12.42
CA VAL A 369 11.41 -13.25 -13.48
C VAL A 369 11.28 -14.36 -14.51
N ILE A 370 10.79 -14.01 -15.70
CA ILE A 370 10.48 -14.93 -16.79
C ILE A 370 11.53 -14.75 -17.87
N ASN A 371 12.31 -15.80 -18.15
CA ASN A 371 13.29 -15.80 -19.24
C ASN A 371 12.76 -16.65 -20.38
N GLU A 372 12.30 -16.01 -21.45
CA GLU A 372 11.88 -16.71 -22.67
C GLU A 372 13.04 -16.99 -23.63
N GLY A 373 14.20 -16.41 -23.36
CA GLY A 373 15.40 -16.55 -24.15
C GLY A 373 16.09 -17.90 -23.97
N THR A 374 16.93 -18.23 -24.95
CA THR A 374 17.78 -19.44 -24.93
C THR A 374 19.09 -19.25 -24.15
N ASN A 375 19.36 -18.03 -23.67
CA ASN A 375 20.55 -17.70 -22.90
C ASN A 375 20.24 -17.76 -21.40
N SER A 376 21.16 -18.35 -20.63
CA SER A 376 21.13 -18.27 -19.16
C SER A 376 21.95 -17.08 -18.69
N PHE A 377 21.44 -16.37 -17.69
CA PHE A 377 22.14 -15.25 -17.06
C PHE A 377 22.60 -15.68 -15.67
N ASN A 378 23.92 -15.66 -15.45
CA ASN A 378 24.51 -16.08 -14.18
C ASN A 378 24.89 -14.84 -13.38
N SER A 379 24.58 -14.84 -12.09
CA SER A 379 24.91 -13.74 -11.18
C SER A 379 24.26 -12.40 -11.55
N VAL A 380 22.96 -12.43 -11.85
CA VAL A 380 22.15 -11.23 -12.05
C VAL A 380 21.93 -10.56 -10.69
N PRO A 381 22.40 -9.31 -10.48
CA PRO A 381 22.04 -8.54 -9.31
C PRO A 381 20.57 -8.12 -9.41
N ILE A 382 19.83 -8.38 -8.34
CA ILE A 382 18.46 -7.95 -8.13
C ILE A 382 18.46 -7.00 -6.93
N ALA A 383 18.09 -5.73 -7.15
CA ALA A 383 18.18 -4.67 -6.15
C ALA A 383 16.84 -3.98 -5.91
N LEU A 384 16.64 -3.48 -4.69
CA LEU A 384 15.56 -2.59 -4.31
C LEU A 384 16.05 -1.14 -4.31
N ASP A 385 15.21 -0.22 -4.74
CA ASP A 385 15.53 1.22 -4.80
C ASP A 385 15.47 1.93 -3.43
N ALA A 386 14.56 1.51 -2.54
CA ALA A 386 14.25 2.25 -1.31
C ALA A 386 14.14 1.40 -0.03
N SER A 387 14.42 0.09 -0.06
CA SER A 387 14.22 -0.78 1.12
C SER A 387 15.30 -1.85 1.29
N ALA A 388 15.66 -2.17 2.54
CA ALA A 388 16.53 -3.31 2.83
C ALA A 388 15.73 -4.61 2.81
N ILE A 389 16.31 -5.68 2.27
CA ILE A 389 15.71 -7.01 2.32
C ILE A 389 15.96 -7.59 3.72
N SER A 390 14.89 -8.03 4.38
CA SER A 390 14.95 -8.70 5.67
C SER A 390 14.98 -10.22 5.48
N GLY A 391 15.84 -10.90 6.25
CA GLY A 391 15.98 -12.35 6.20
C GLY A 391 16.57 -12.89 4.88
N SER A 392 16.16 -14.10 4.50
CA SER A 392 16.64 -14.80 3.30
C SER A 392 15.65 -14.70 2.15
N VAL A 393 16.14 -14.58 0.92
CA VAL A 393 15.30 -14.65 -0.28
C VAL A 393 15.03 -16.10 -0.64
N ASN A 394 13.76 -16.49 -0.64
CA ASN A 394 13.33 -17.83 -1.04
C ASN A 394 12.96 -17.82 -2.52
N GLY A 395 13.62 -18.66 -3.32
CA GLY A 395 13.36 -18.76 -4.74
C GLY A 395 12.75 -20.10 -5.14
N SER A 396 11.92 -20.10 -6.18
CA SER A 396 11.46 -21.29 -6.90
C SER A 396 11.61 -21.07 -8.39
N PHE A 397 12.05 -22.08 -9.14
CA PHE A 397 12.15 -21.96 -10.58
C PHE A 397 11.73 -23.24 -11.31
N TRP A 398 11.27 -23.05 -12.55
CA TRP A 398 10.88 -24.12 -13.48
C TRP A 398 11.61 -23.98 -14.80
N THR A 399 12.22 -25.07 -15.24
CA THR A 399 12.72 -25.30 -16.61
C THR A 399 12.14 -26.61 -17.14
N ALA A 400 12.44 -26.97 -18.40
CA ALA A 400 12.07 -28.25 -18.98
C ALA A 400 12.54 -29.46 -18.13
N ASP A 401 13.70 -29.35 -17.48
CA ASP A 401 14.36 -30.43 -16.73
C ASP A 401 13.96 -30.50 -15.25
N THR A 402 13.27 -29.48 -14.75
CA THR A 402 12.79 -29.47 -13.36
C THR A 402 11.60 -30.40 -13.17
N SER A 403 11.44 -30.88 -11.93
CA SER A 403 10.25 -31.61 -11.49
C SER A 403 8.97 -30.76 -11.67
N ILE A 404 7.80 -31.39 -11.60
CA ILE A 404 6.52 -30.65 -11.71
C ILE A 404 6.35 -29.60 -10.60
N THR A 405 6.97 -29.80 -9.44
CA THR A 405 6.95 -28.84 -8.32
C THR A 405 8.02 -27.75 -8.45
N GLY A 406 8.82 -27.79 -9.52
CA GLY A 406 9.96 -26.88 -9.72
C GLY A 406 11.18 -27.31 -8.91
N SER A 407 12.11 -26.36 -8.77
CA SER A 407 13.29 -26.48 -7.92
C SER A 407 13.38 -25.28 -6.99
N ALA A 408 13.65 -25.52 -5.71
CA ALA A 408 13.87 -24.45 -4.74
C ALA A 408 15.29 -23.87 -4.89
N SER A 409 15.43 -22.58 -4.59
CA SER A 409 16.69 -21.87 -4.45
C SER A 409 16.62 -20.95 -3.23
N SER A 410 17.77 -20.55 -2.70
CA SER A 410 17.84 -19.58 -1.60
C SER A 410 19.00 -18.65 -1.87
N HIS A 411 18.78 -17.35 -1.68
CA HIS A 411 19.74 -16.32 -1.99
C HIS A 411 19.98 -15.45 -0.75
N PRO A 412 21.23 -15.24 -0.33
CA PRO A 412 21.53 -14.34 0.76
C PRO A 412 21.27 -12.89 0.34
N ALA A 413 20.55 -12.16 1.18
CA ALA A 413 20.41 -10.72 1.03
C ALA A 413 21.71 -10.00 1.46
N SER A 414 22.02 -8.90 0.78
CA SER A 414 23.09 -7.97 1.09
C SER A 414 22.50 -6.56 1.03
N GLY A 415 21.98 -6.09 2.16
CA GLY A 415 21.26 -4.82 2.25
C GLY A 415 20.00 -4.84 1.41
N SER A 416 19.88 -3.94 0.44
CA SER A 416 18.77 -3.85 -0.50
C SER A 416 18.89 -4.76 -1.73
N SER A 417 19.81 -5.73 -1.75
CA SER A 417 20.05 -6.53 -2.96
C SER A 417 20.32 -8.00 -2.69
N PHE A 418 20.12 -8.84 -3.70
CA PHE A 418 20.60 -10.21 -3.76
C PHE A 418 21.07 -10.55 -5.18
N VAL A 419 21.75 -11.68 -5.34
CA VAL A 419 22.25 -12.12 -6.64
C VAL A 419 21.66 -13.49 -6.96
N ALA A 420 21.08 -13.63 -8.15
CA ALA A 420 20.46 -14.87 -8.59
C ALA A 420 20.95 -15.29 -9.99
N SER A 421 20.85 -16.58 -10.30
CA SER A 421 20.95 -17.06 -11.69
C SER A 421 19.56 -17.17 -12.29
N ILE A 422 19.41 -16.73 -13.53
CA ILE A 422 18.19 -16.82 -14.34
C ILE A 422 18.45 -17.80 -15.49
N PRO A 423 18.04 -19.09 -15.36
CA PRO A 423 18.25 -20.08 -16.42
C PRO A 423 17.54 -19.70 -17.72
N ALA A 424 18.05 -20.19 -18.85
CA ALA A 424 17.34 -20.12 -20.13
C ALA A 424 15.97 -20.82 -20.05
N GLU A 425 14.99 -20.33 -20.81
CA GLU A 425 13.64 -20.90 -20.89
C GLU A 425 13.09 -21.27 -19.51
N SER A 426 12.92 -20.27 -18.65
CA SER A 426 12.57 -20.48 -17.25
C SER A 426 11.55 -19.49 -16.70
N LEU A 427 10.78 -19.96 -15.70
CA LEU A 427 10.02 -19.12 -14.80
C LEU A 427 10.72 -19.15 -13.44
N ASN A 428 11.04 -17.99 -12.88
CA ASN A 428 11.64 -17.84 -11.56
C ASN A 428 10.71 -16.98 -10.70
N CYS A 429 10.56 -17.34 -9.44
CA CYS A 429 9.78 -16.59 -8.45
C CYS A 429 10.64 -16.43 -7.20
N TYR A 430 10.80 -15.20 -6.73
CA TYR A 430 11.54 -14.84 -5.53
C TYR A 430 10.60 -14.20 -4.53
N ILE A 431 10.54 -14.75 -3.32
CA ILE A 431 9.71 -14.29 -2.22
C ILE A 431 10.64 -13.88 -1.08
N PHE A 432 10.51 -12.64 -0.63
CA PHE A 432 11.32 -12.07 0.43
C PHE A 432 10.57 -10.95 1.12
N ASN A 433 10.98 -10.62 2.35
CA ASN A 433 10.41 -9.50 3.07
C ASN A 433 11.37 -8.31 2.99
N ILE A 434 10.83 -7.11 3.13
CA ILE A 434 11.61 -5.89 3.36
C ILE A 434 11.55 -5.51 4.83
N GLY A 435 12.58 -4.81 5.31
CA GLY A 435 12.57 -4.27 6.67
C GLY A 435 11.63 -3.08 6.78
N THR A 436 10.91 -2.98 7.90
CA THR A 436 10.24 -1.76 8.32
C THR A 436 11.30 -0.67 8.54
N PRO A 437 11.11 0.56 8.03
CA PRO A 437 11.98 1.69 8.36
C PRO A 437 12.11 1.87 9.88
N GLY A 438 13.36 1.94 10.37
CA GLY A 438 13.64 2.30 11.77
C GLY A 438 13.85 3.79 11.95
N VAL A 439 14.16 4.20 13.19
CA VAL A 439 14.50 5.59 13.54
C VAL A 439 16.03 5.74 13.64
N PRO A 440 16.67 6.75 12.98
CA PRO A 440 16.05 7.80 12.19
C PRO A 440 15.75 7.40 10.74
N TYR A 441 14.75 8.05 10.14
CA TYR A 441 14.37 7.94 8.73
C TYR A 441 14.18 9.33 8.14
N ALA A 442 14.64 9.55 6.90
CA ALA A 442 14.47 10.80 6.19
C ALA A 442 13.97 10.56 4.75
N GLU A 443 13.09 11.44 4.27
CA GLU A 443 12.55 11.41 2.92
C GLU A 443 12.35 12.83 2.37
N SER A 444 12.96 13.14 1.22
CA SER A 444 12.79 14.39 0.48
C SER A 444 12.23 14.20 -0.94
N PHE A 445 11.73 13.02 -1.25
CA PHE A 445 11.04 12.69 -2.49
C PHE A 445 11.90 12.90 -3.75
N GLU A 446 13.22 12.83 -3.67
CA GLU A 446 14.09 13.03 -4.85
C GLU A 446 14.06 11.84 -5.83
N SER A 447 13.80 10.63 -5.33
CA SER A 447 13.83 9.38 -6.12
C SER A 447 12.51 8.61 -6.13
N GLY A 448 11.44 9.13 -5.52
CA GLY A 448 10.15 8.45 -5.43
C GLY A 448 9.39 8.85 -4.18
N PHE A 449 8.61 7.92 -3.61
CA PHE A 449 7.84 8.12 -2.38
C PHE A 449 8.58 7.65 -1.11
N GLY A 450 9.79 7.11 -1.22
CA GLY A 450 10.46 6.51 -0.06
C GLY A 450 9.66 5.34 0.49
N ALA A 451 9.60 5.17 1.80
CA ALA A 451 8.77 4.17 2.47
C ALA A 451 7.25 4.49 2.43
N TRP A 452 6.87 5.69 1.99
CA TRP A 452 5.48 6.13 1.98
C TRP A 452 4.67 5.46 0.85
N THR A 453 3.42 5.13 1.16
CA THR A 453 2.51 4.34 0.34
C THR A 453 1.18 5.07 0.23
N GLN A 454 0.63 5.20 -0.97
CA GLN A 454 -0.72 5.76 -1.15
C GLN A 454 -1.76 4.89 -0.48
N SER A 455 -2.77 5.51 0.12
CA SER A 455 -3.91 4.78 0.65
C SER A 455 -4.87 4.38 -0.47
N ALA A 456 -5.48 3.20 -0.34
CA ALA A 456 -6.65 2.84 -1.15
C ALA A 456 -7.98 3.27 -0.50
N ASP A 457 -7.93 3.73 0.76
CA ASP A 457 -9.07 4.14 1.59
C ASP A 457 -9.24 5.68 1.59
N ASP A 458 -9.03 6.31 0.43
CA ASP A 458 -9.19 7.74 0.21
C ASP A 458 -9.93 8.04 -1.11
N ASP A 459 -10.02 9.31 -1.49
CA ASP A 459 -10.71 9.72 -2.72
C ASP A 459 -9.76 9.85 -3.93
N PHE A 460 -8.47 10.11 -3.70
CA PHE A 460 -7.44 10.33 -4.73
C PHE A 460 -6.02 10.36 -4.12
N ASP A 461 -5.01 10.18 -4.96
CA ASP A 461 -3.61 10.02 -4.56
C ASP A 461 -2.82 11.35 -4.42
N TRP A 462 -1.78 11.34 -3.56
CA TRP A 462 -0.74 12.36 -3.56
C TRP A 462 0.07 12.33 -4.87
N THR A 463 0.46 13.47 -5.39
CA THR A 463 1.28 13.57 -6.61
C THR A 463 2.67 14.07 -6.29
N ARG A 464 3.69 13.39 -6.80
CA ARG A 464 5.07 13.87 -6.75
C ARG A 464 5.30 14.91 -7.84
N TRP A 465 5.84 16.07 -7.49
CA TRP A 465 6.03 17.18 -8.43
C TRP A 465 7.36 17.89 -8.23
N SER A 466 7.66 18.83 -9.14
CA SER A 466 8.83 19.70 -9.11
C SER A 466 8.47 21.06 -9.70
N GLY A 467 8.94 22.14 -9.06
CA GLY A 467 8.62 23.51 -9.45
C GLY A 467 7.22 23.94 -9.01
N TYR A 468 6.56 24.81 -9.78
CA TYR A 468 5.19 25.26 -9.50
C TYR A 468 4.18 24.13 -9.73
N THR A 469 3.17 24.02 -8.87
CA THR A 469 2.01 23.16 -9.11
C THR A 469 1.24 23.58 -10.36
N PRO A 470 0.47 22.67 -11.01
CA PRO A 470 -0.21 22.97 -12.27
C PRO A 470 -1.24 24.10 -12.17
N THR A 471 -1.95 24.18 -11.04
CA THR A 471 -2.92 25.25 -10.79
C THR A 471 -2.22 26.55 -10.39
N THR A 472 -2.64 27.67 -10.99
CA THR A 472 -2.07 28.98 -10.66
C THR A 472 -2.65 29.52 -9.34
N ASN A 473 -1.83 30.21 -8.56
CA ASN A 473 -2.20 30.77 -7.24
C ASN A 473 -2.53 29.69 -6.19
N THR A 474 -1.90 28.53 -6.30
CA THR A 474 -1.95 27.45 -5.32
C THR A 474 -0.54 26.88 -5.14
N GLY A 475 -0.33 26.10 -4.08
CA GLY A 475 0.88 25.31 -3.88
C GLY A 475 2.20 26.08 -3.79
N PRO A 476 3.33 25.38 -3.62
CA PRO A 476 4.66 25.98 -3.58
C PRO A 476 5.23 26.26 -4.99
N SER A 477 6.22 27.12 -5.05
CA SER A 477 6.99 27.44 -6.28
C SER A 477 8.18 26.49 -6.53
N ALA A 478 8.65 25.81 -5.48
CA ALA A 478 9.73 24.84 -5.49
C ALA A 478 9.65 23.94 -4.25
N ALA A 479 10.36 22.80 -4.28
CA ALA A 479 10.55 21.92 -3.12
C ALA A 479 11.22 22.65 -1.93
N SER A 480 11.02 22.13 -0.72
CA SER A 480 11.70 22.59 0.49
C SER A 480 13.14 22.07 0.54
N ASP A 481 13.34 20.80 0.17
CA ASP A 481 14.65 20.18 -0.06
C ASP A 481 14.79 19.72 -1.52
N GLY A 482 15.99 19.79 -2.08
CA GLY A 482 16.24 19.28 -3.43
C GLY A 482 15.35 19.87 -4.54
N THR A 483 14.60 19.00 -5.22
CA THR A 483 13.77 19.32 -6.39
C THR A 483 12.38 18.71 -6.37
N GLY A 484 12.18 17.61 -5.67
CA GLY A 484 10.92 16.87 -5.57
C GLY A 484 10.15 17.24 -4.30
N TYR A 485 8.82 17.20 -4.37
CA TYR A 485 7.94 17.26 -3.21
C TYR A 485 6.64 16.51 -3.50
N LEU A 486 5.84 16.22 -2.48
CA LEU A 486 4.48 15.71 -2.67
C LEU A 486 3.47 16.84 -2.53
N TYR A 487 2.46 16.83 -3.38
CA TYR A 487 1.30 17.70 -3.24
C TYR A 487 0.02 16.94 -3.55
N ILE A 488 -1.09 17.47 -3.06
CA ILE A 488 -2.41 17.05 -3.50
C ILE A 488 -3.01 18.17 -4.34
N GLU A 489 -3.73 17.72 -5.37
CA GLU A 489 -4.63 18.51 -6.17
C GLU A 489 -5.68 17.49 -6.59
N GLY A 490 -6.90 17.60 -6.05
CA GLY A 490 -7.99 16.71 -6.48
C GLY A 490 -8.16 16.78 -8.01
N ASN A 491 -8.92 15.89 -8.63
CA ASN A 491 -9.41 16.11 -10.01
C ASN A 491 -10.93 16.04 -9.96
N ASP A 492 -11.63 17.05 -10.49
CA ASP A 492 -13.10 17.09 -10.40
C ASP A 492 -13.74 16.58 -11.70
N ASP A 493 -14.30 15.37 -11.62
CA ASP A 493 -15.52 15.06 -12.35
C ASP A 493 -16.70 15.83 -11.72
N TYR A 494 -16.68 17.16 -11.85
CA TYR A 494 -17.73 18.18 -11.66
C TYR A 494 -18.72 18.11 -10.47
N ASN A 495 -18.62 17.19 -9.52
CA ASN A 495 -19.65 16.96 -8.49
C ASN A 495 -19.10 16.62 -7.08
N GLY A 496 -17.78 16.65 -6.86
CA GLY A 496 -17.18 16.29 -5.57
C GLY A 496 -16.55 17.46 -4.82
N HIS A 497 -17.17 17.93 -3.72
CA HIS A 497 -16.50 18.76 -2.73
C HIS A 497 -15.94 17.88 -1.59
N HIS A 498 -14.91 18.36 -0.89
CA HIS A 498 -14.38 17.73 0.34
C HIS A 498 -13.66 16.40 0.15
N LYS A 499 -12.78 16.32 -0.86
CA LYS A 499 -12.01 15.11 -1.18
C LYS A 499 -10.80 14.95 -0.25
N ILE A 500 -10.51 13.71 0.13
CA ILE A 500 -9.42 13.34 1.04
C ILE A 500 -8.36 12.55 0.27
N ALA A 501 -7.10 12.88 0.48
CA ALA A 501 -5.95 12.09 0.04
C ALA A 501 -5.11 11.66 1.24
N GLN A 502 -4.57 10.45 1.20
CA GLN A 502 -3.85 9.82 2.30
C GLN A 502 -2.58 9.13 1.79
N ILE A 503 -1.48 9.31 2.52
CA ILE A 503 -0.25 8.57 2.30
C ILE A 503 0.32 8.13 3.66
N GLU A 504 0.82 6.90 3.73
CA GLU A 504 1.20 6.26 4.98
C GLU A 504 2.48 5.45 4.91
N SER A 505 3.17 5.32 6.04
CA SER A 505 4.36 4.48 6.21
C SER A 505 4.34 3.82 7.58
N ILE A 506 4.87 2.60 7.66
CA ILE A 506 5.04 1.85 8.92
C ILE A 506 6.47 2.05 9.40
N PHE A 507 6.67 2.23 10.71
CA PHE A 507 7.95 2.43 11.36
C PHE A 507 8.12 1.49 12.56
N ASP A 508 9.37 1.08 12.80
CA ASP A 508 9.77 0.33 14.00
C ASP A 508 10.36 1.30 15.04
N PHE A 509 9.62 1.50 16.14
CA PHE A 509 9.99 2.32 17.30
C PHE A 509 10.44 1.48 18.50
N SER A 510 10.72 0.18 18.33
CA SER A 510 11.10 -0.72 19.42
C SER A 510 12.32 -0.27 20.21
N THR A 511 13.22 0.49 19.57
CA THR A 511 14.43 1.06 20.20
C THR A 511 14.34 2.56 20.45
N ALA A 512 13.26 3.24 20.04
CA ALA A 512 13.07 4.67 20.20
C ALA A 512 12.49 4.98 21.60
N THR A 513 12.90 6.09 22.21
CA THR A 513 12.40 6.52 23.52
C THR A 513 11.44 7.71 23.43
N HIS A 514 11.74 8.66 22.55
CA HIS A 514 10.98 9.88 22.29
C HIS A 514 10.96 10.14 20.78
N PRO A 515 10.36 9.24 19.99
CA PRO A 515 10.26 9.45 18.56
C PRO A 515 9.45 10.72 18.26
N GLU A 516 9.86 11.45 17.24
CA GLU A 516 9.14 12.59 16.68
C GLU A 516 9.10 12.51 15.15
N LEU A 517 8.06 13.10 14.57
CA LEU A 517 7.96 13.34 13.13
C LEU A 517 8.11 14.83 12.85
N ILE A 518 9.06 15.17 12.00
CA ILE A 518 9.31 16.51 11.50
C ILE A 518 9.04 16.51 10.00
N PHE A 519 8.40 17.54 9.48
CA PHE A 519 8.19 17.69 8.04
C PHE A 519 7.97 19.15 7.67
N ASP A 520 8.29 19.48 6.43
CA ASP A 520 7.97 20.76 5.84
C ASP A 520 6.62 20.67 5.11
N TYR A 521 5.82 21.73 5.22
CA TYR A 521 4.52 21.80 4.55
C TYR A 521 4.25 23.18 3.94
N HIS A 522 3.48 23.17 2.85
CA HIS A 522 3.02 24.37 2.17
C HIS A 522 1.52 24.23 1.86
N MET A 523 0.71 25.20 2.29
CA MET A 523 -0.75 25.19 2.16
C MET A 523 -1.19 26.55 1.65
N TYR A 524 -1.18 26.71 0.31
CA TYR A 524 -1.57 27.93 -0.38
C TYR A 524 -2.70 27.65 -1.37
N GLY A 525 -3.72 28.49 -1.29
CA GLY A 525 -4.94 28.41 -2.09
C GLY A 525 -6.17 28.72 -1.24
N VAL A 526 -7.33 28.83 -1.84
CA VAL A 526 -8.60 28.96 -1.13
C VAL A 526 -9.25 27.58 -0.93
N ASN A 527 -10.03 27.41 0.15
CA ASN A 527 -10.75 26.17 0.48
C ASN A 527 -9.87 24.96 0.84
N ILE A 528 -8.66 25.17 1.35
CA ILE A 528 -7.95 24.13 2.09
C ILE A 528 -8.71 23.89 3.41
N ASP A 529 -9.09 22.64 3.69
CA ASP A 529 -9.72 22.27 4.97
C ASP A 529 -8.60 22.00 5.99
N TYR A 530 -7.77 20.97 5.74
CA TYR A 530 -6.66 20.64 6.63
C TYR A 530 -5.55 19.81 5.98
N LEU A 531 -4.39 19.82 6.64
CA LEU A 531 -3.36 18.77 6.61
C LEU A 531 -3.26 18.19 8.03
N ALA A 532 -3.28 16.87 8.17
CA ALA A 532 -3.23 16.19 9.46
C ALA A 532 -2.25 15.02 9.44
N VAL A 533 -1.69 14.73 10.61
CA VAL A 533 -0.94 13.50 10.90
C VAL A 533 -1.79 12.63 11.81
N ASP A 534 -2.08 11.42 11.37
CA ASP A 534 -2.69 10.36 12.17
C ASP A 534 -1.64 9.27 12.46
N VAL A 535 -1.78 8.58 13.59
CA VAL A 535 -0.86 7.51 13.99
C VAL A 535 -1.62 6.29 14.47
N SER A 536 -1.22 5.10 14.01
CA SER A 536 -1.73 3.80 14.46
C SER A 536 -0.68 3.06 15.26
N ASP A 537 -1.07 2.44 16.37
CA ASP A 537 -0.23 1.55 17.18
C ASP A 537 -0.25 0.08 16.72
N GLY A 538 -0.75 -0.17 15.50
CA GLY A 538 -1.01 -1.51 14.96
C GLY A 538 -2.39 -2.07 15.32
N THR A 539 -3.10 -1.46 16.27
CA THR A 539 -4.44 -1.90 16.70
C THR A 539 -5.50 -0.80 16.60
N SER A 540 -5.12 0.46 16.83
CA SER A 540 -6.04 1.58 16.88
C SER A 540 -5.41 2.85 16.32
N TRP A 541 -6.23 3.67 15.65
CA TRP A 541 -5.82 4.96 15.11
C TRP A 541 -6.09 6.09 16.10
N THR A 542 -5.07 6.90 16.35
CA THR A 542 -5.18 8.23 16.94
C THR A 542 -5.16 9.27 15.84
N SER A 543 -6.26 9.98 15.64
CA SER A 543 -6.34 11.03 14.63
C SER A 543 -5.82 12.37 15.14
N ASN A 544 -5.28 13.17 14.21
CA ASN A 544 -4.85 14.54 14.44
C ASN A 544 -3.80 14.68 15.55
N VAL A 545 -2.83 13.77 15.59
CA VAL A 545 -1.61 13.91 16.42
C VAL A 545 -0.92 15.24 16.11
N TRP A 546 -0.99 15.67 14.85
CA TRP A 546 -0.78 17.05 14.44
C TRP A 546 -1.85 17.46 13.42
N MET A 547 -2.22 18.74 13.38
CA MET A 547 -3.15 19.26 12.38
C MET A 547 -2.92 20.75 12.10
N GLY A 548 -2.77 21.09 10.81
CA GLY A 548 -2.87 22.45 10.29
C GLY A 548 -4.21 22.63 9.58
N SER A 549 -4.94 23.69 9.91
CA SER A 549 -6.27 23.98 9.32
C SER A 549 -6.26 25.26 8.49
N GLY A 550 -6.95 25.21 7.35
CA GLY A 550 -7.06 26.35 6.44
C GLY A 550 -5.77 26.65 5.68
N PRO A 551 -5.82 27.64 4.77
CA PRO A 551 -4.62 28.15 4.12
C PRO A 551 -3.76 28.93 5.11
N VAL A 552 -2.48 28.58 5.17
CA VAL A 552 -1.48 29.25 6.03
C VAL A 552 -0.45 30.06 5.24
N HIS A 553 -0.26 29.77 3.94
CA HIS A 553 0.66 30.50 3.07
C HIS A 553 -0.12 31.46 2.14
N THR A 554 0.52 32.57 1.74
CA THR A 554 -0.18 33.67 1.04
C THR A 554 0.14 33.78 -0.46
N ASN A 555 1.20 33.10 -0.90
CA ASN A 555 1.65 33.01 -2.29
C ASN A 555 2.61 31.83 -2.44
N SER A 556 2.87 31.38 -3.67
CA SER A 556 3.71 30.22 -3.96
C SER A 556 5.20 30.41 -3.61
N GLU A 557 5.66 31.66 -3.46
CA GLU A 557 7.03 31.99 -3.01
C GLU A 557 7.15 32.13 -1.48
N SER A 558 6.08 31.85 -0.73
CA SER A 558 6.14 31.84 0.73
C SER A 558 7.12 30.74 1.16
N ALA A 559 7.94 31.04 2.18
CA ALA A 559 8.80 30.02 2.76
C ALA A 559 7.94 28.87 3.32
N TRP A 560 8.37 27.63 3.09
CA TRP A 560 7.75 26.46 3.69
C TRP A 560 7.71 26.58 5.22
N SER A 561 6.66 26.05 5.82
CA SER A 561 6.52 25.98 7.27
C SER A 561 6.99 24.60 7.74
N ASN A 562 7.63 24.53 8.91
CA ASN A 562 8.06 23.28 9.52
C ASN A 562 7.08 22.87 10.62
N ALA A 563 6.74 21.59 10.68
CA ALA A 563 5.88 21.00 11.70
C ALA A 563 6.62 19.89 12.45
N VAL A 564 6.31 19.77 13.74
CA VAL A 564 6.79 18.69 14.62
C VAL A 564 5.58 18.03 15.27
N ALA A 565 5.47 16.70 15.15
CA ALA A 565 4.48 15.87 15.80
C ALA A 565 5.18 14.96 16.82
N ASP A 566 4.77 15.06 18.08
CA ASP A 566 5.26 14.21 19.16
C ASP A 566 4.69 12.79 19.02
N LEU A 567 5.59 11.79 18.93
CA LEU A 567 5.23 10.39 18.81
C LEU A 567 5.64 9.58 20.05
N SER A 568 6.04 10.23 21.15
CA SER A 568 6.53 9.57 22.37
C SER A 568 5.56 8.54 22.95
N ALA A 569 4.26 8.72 22.74
CA ALA A 569 3.23 7.76 23.15
C ALA A 569 3.33 6.39 22.46
N TYR A 570 4.09 6.29 21.35
CA TYR A 570 4.26 5.08 20.54
C TYR A 570 5.68 4.49 20.67
N ALA A 571 6.52 5.01 21.57
CA ALA A 571 7.85 4.49 21.86
C ALA A 571 7.80 3.02 22.30
N GLY A 572 8.79 2.22 21.86
CA GLY A 572 8.89 0.79 22.18
C GLY A 572 7.99 -0.14 21.37
N ASN A 573 7.21 0.36 20.40
CA ASN A 573 6.36 -0.44 19.50
C ASN A 573 7.10 -0.73 18.18
N ASP A 574 7.10 -1.98 17.72
CA ASP A 574 7.75 -2.40 16.47
C ASP A 574 6.88 -2.21 15.21
N GLU A 575 5.62 -1.79 15.38
CA GLU A 575 4.66 -1.58 14.28
C GLU A 575 3.84 -0.30 14.50
N VAL A 576 4.39 0.85 14.11
CA VAL A 576 3.73 2.17 14.19
C VAL A 576 3.44 2.70 12.79
N THR A 577 2.18 2.90 12.43
CA THR A 577 1.82 3.50 11.13
C THR A 577 1.62 5.00 11.28
N ILE A 578 2.33 5.80 10.49
CA ILE A 578 2.12 7.25 10.38
C ILE A 578 1.40 7.52 9.07
N ARG A 579 0.35 8.35 9.10
CA ARG A 579 -0.42 8.75 7.92
C ARG A 579 -0.55 10.25 7.82
N PHE A 580 -0.13 10.82 6.69
CA PHE A 580 -0.53 12.16 6.29
C PHE A 580 -1.90 12.09 5.63
N ARG A 581 -2.84 12.91 6.10
CA ARG A 581 -4.19 13.03 5.56
C ARG A 581 -4.46 14.49 5.24
N ALA A 582 -4.71 14.79 3.98
CA ALA A 582 -5.01 16.14 3.52
C ALA A 582 -6.41 16.19 2.92
N LYS A 583 -7.08 17.33 3.08
CA LYS A 583 -8.44 17.50 2.59
C LYS A 583 -8.64 18.87 1.96
N GLU A 584 -9.18 18.84 0.75
CA GLU A 584 -9.50 20.02 -0.04
C GLU A 584 -11.01 20.19 -0.18
N GLY A 585 -11.49 21.41 0.00
CA GLY A 585 -12.90 21.75 -0.13
C GLY A 585 -13.35 21.88 -1.57
N TYR A 586 -12.49 22.34 -2.48
CA TYR A 586 -12.83 22.63 -3.87
C TYR A 586 -11.62 22.48 -4.80
N TRP A 587 -11.82 21.82 -5.95
CA TRP A 587 -10.78 21.60 -6.95
C TRP A 587 -10.27 22.89 -7.62
N HIS A 588 -9.01 22.92 -8.09
CA HIS A 588 -8.37 24.03 -8.82
C HIS A 588 -8.17 25.34 -8.07
N VAL A 589 -8.29 25.31 -6.76
CA VAL A 589 -8.08 26.53 -5.98
C VAL A 589 -7.32 26.30 -4.68
N SER A 590 -6.94 25.06 -4.38
CA SER A 590 -6.16 24.67 -3.21
C SER A 590 -5.15 23.60 -3.60
N ASP A 591 -3.90 23.76 -3.16
CA ASP A 591 -2.95 22.65 -3.12
C ASP A 591 -2.31 22.60 -1.72
N VAL A 592 -2.24 21.40 -1.16
CA VAL A 592 -1.48 21.09 0.06
C VAL A 592 -0.25 20.29 -0.34
N ALA A 593 0.92 20.71 0.13
CA ALA A 593 2.19 20.06 -0.16
C ALA A 593 2.95 19.72 1.12
N ILE A 594 3.71 18.62 1.06
CA ILE A 594 4.63 18.16 2.11
C ILE A 594 5.99 17.81 1.49
N ASP A 595 7.04 17.99 2.26
CA ASP A 595 8.41 17.70 1.86
C ASP A 595 9.32 17.48 3.09
N ASN A 596 10.55 17.01 2.88
CA ASN A 596 11.62 16.94 3.86
C ASN A 596 11.18 16.31 5.19
N ILE A 597 10.61 15.11 5.08
CA ILE A 597 10.12 14.33 6.22
C ILE A 597 11.30 13.72 6.95
N LEU A 598 11.28 13.81 8.27
CA LEU A 598 12.26 13.24 9.17
C LEU A 598 11.54 12.61 10.36
N VAL A 599 11.74 11.30 10.56
CA VAL A 599 11.34 10.60 11.78
C VAL A 599 12.63 10.36 12.57
N GLN A 600 12.73 10.89 13.78
CA GLN A 600 13.95 10.82 14.58
C GLN A 600 13.68 10.70 16.08
N GLU A 601 14.73 10.54 16.86
CA GLU A 601 14.68 10.67 18.32
C GLU A 601 14.76 12.16 18.68
N HIS A 602 13.85 12.62 19.55
CA HIS A 602 13.91 13.97 20.09
C HIS A 602 15.04 14.09 21.13
N GLU A 603 15.98 15.00 20.88
CA GLU A 603 17.11 15.26 21.77
C GLU A 603 16.75 16.36 22.78
N TYR A 604 16.24 15.96 23.97
CA TYR A 604 15.93 16.92 25.03
C TYR A 604 17.18 17.61 25.59
N THR A 605 17.08 18.91 25.84
CA THR A 605 18.05 19.62 26.66
C THR A 605 17.97 19.18 28.13
N PRO A 606 19.05 19.38 28.92
CA PRO A 606 19.02 19.10 30.35
C PRO A 606 17.91 19.82 31.14
N TYR A 607 17.50 21.03 30.70
CA TYR A 607 16.36 21.73 31.30
C TYR A 607 15.04 21.04 30.98
N GLU A 608 14.82 20.63 29.73
CA GLU A 608 13.58 19.99 29.32
C GLU A 608 13.38 18.63 30.00
N LEU A 609 14.44 17.82 30.14
CA LEU A 609 14.39 16.57 30.91
C LEU A 609 14.00 16.82 32.37
N TRP A 610 14.56 17.86 32.99
CA TRP A 610 14.17 18.26 34.34
C TRP A 610 12.72 18.75 34.40
N GLY A 611 12.29 19.54 33.43
CA GLY A 611 10.93 20.05 33.34
C GLY A 611 9.90 18.93 33.22
N LEU A 612 10.17 17.90 32.41
CA LEU A 612 9.31 16.72 32.29
C LEU A 612 9.08 16.02 33.63
N ASP A 613 10.11 15.94 34.47
CA ASP A 613 10.03 15.29 35.78
C ASP A 613 9.34 16.19 36.82
N MET A 614 9.77 17.46 36.96
CA MET A 614 9.25 18.36 37.99
C MET A 614 7.79 18.76 37.76
N PHE A 615 7.39 18.92 36.50
CA PHE A 615 6.01 19.27 36.16
C PHE A 615 5.13 18.04 35.92
N ALA A 616 5.65 16.83 36.16
CA ALA A 616 4.86 15.60 36.06
C ALA A 616 3.66 15.64 37.01
N GLY A 617 2.45 15.74 36.45
CA GLY A 617 1.21 15.83 37.21
C GLY A 617 0.84 17.22 37.72
N ALA A 618 1.54 18.27 37.27
CA ALA A 618 1.13 19.66 37.51
C ALA A 618 -0.28 19.93 36.94
N ALA A 619 -0.97 20.93 37.50
CA ALA A 619 -2.30 21.30 37.02
C ALA A 619 -2.25 21.77 35.55
N GLY A 620 -3.29 21.48 34.77
CA GLY A 620 -3.37 21.91 33.38
C GLY A 620 -3.23 23.43 33.24
N GLY A 621 -2.34 23.88 32.35
CA GLY A 621 -2.03 25.30 32.13
C GLY A 621 -0.90 25.86 33.00
N THR A 622 -0.21 25.03 33.78
CA THR A 622 1.03 25.41 34.47
C THR A 622 2.10 25.81 33.45
N ASP A 623 2.69 27.00 33.61
CA ASP A 623 3.76 27.48 32.73
C ASP A 623 5.09 26.84 33.14
N ALA A 624 5.51 25.81 32.40
CA ALA A 624 6.77 25.08 32.60
C ALA A 624 7.95 25.69 31.84
N SER A 625 7.75 26.81 31.12
CA SER A 625 8.84 27.49 30.42
C SER A 625 9.87 28.02 31.42
N ALA A 626 11.13 28.22 30.98
CA ALA A 626 12.17 28.74 31.86
C ALA A 626 11.86 30.13 32.47
N GLU A 627 10.96 30.89 31.83
CA GLU A 627 10.50 32.20 32.29
C GLU A 627 9.21 32.12 33.13
N GLY A 628 8.60 30.93 33.21
CA GLY A 628 7.42 30.67 34.03
C GLY A 628 7.73 30.79 35.52
N ASN A 629 6.68 31.08 36.29
CA ASN A 629 6.73 31.16 37.75
C ASN A 629 5.34 30.75 38.28
N PRO A 630 5.08 29.45 38.42
CA PRO A 630 3.77 28.94 38.77
C PRO A 630 3.50 28.97 40.28
N ASP A 631 4.53 29.01 41.12
CA ASP A 631 4.42 29.07 42.57
C ASP A 631 4.28 30.51 43.13
N GLY A 632 4.55 31.52 42.30
CA GLY A 632 4.42 32.94 42.60
C GLY A 632 5.58 33.52 43.40
N ASP A 633 6.72 32.83 43.49
CA ASP A 633 7.86 33.29 44.27
C ASP A 633 8.72 34.33 43.50
N ALA A 634 9.93 34.66 43.95
CA ALA A 634 10.76 35.68 43.29
C ALA A 634 11.60 35.13 42.11
N ASN A 635 11.60 33.82 41.90
CA ASN A 635 12.44 33.10 40.94
C ASN A 635 11.57 32.59 39.78
N ALA A 636 12.15 32.48 38.60
CA ALA A 636 11.52 31.78 37.49
C ALA A 636 12.04 30.35 37.43
N ASN A 637 11.31 29.45 36.79
CA ASN A 637 11.65 28.03 36.68
C ASN A 637 13.09 27.79 36.21
N GLY A 638 13.63 28.63 35.31
CA GLY A 638 15.01 28.53 34.84
C GLY A 638 16.04 28.81 35.95
N LEU A 639 15.75 29.78 36.82
CA LEU A 639 16.58 30.07 37.98
C LEU A 639 16.47 28.95 39.03
N GLU A 640 15.27 28.41 39.20
CA GLU A 640 15.02 27.29 40.10
C GLU A 640 15.69 26.00 39.64
N TRP A 641 15.70 25.73 38.34
CA TRP A 641 16.48 24.65 37.75
C TRP A 641 17.97 24.79 38.08
N ILE A 642 18.54 25.99 37.83
CA ILE A 642 19.95 26.29 38.12
C ILE A 642 20.28 26.12 39.60
N LEU A 643 19.34 26.43 40.50
CA LEU A 643 19.51 26.34 41.95
C LEU A 643 19.03 25.02 42.55
N ALA A 644 18.51 24.11 41.72
CA ALA A 644 17.92 22.84 42.13
C ALA A 644 16.80 22.99 43.19
N THR A 645 15.92 23.95 43.00
CA THR A 645 14.69 24.15 43.80
C THR A 645 13.45 23.56 43.11
N ASP A 646 12.33 23.50 43.83
CA ASP A 646 11.07 22.90 43.34
C ASP A 646 10.14 23.99 42.78
N PRO A 647 9.90 24.03 41.45
CA PRO A 647 9.16 25.12 40.82
C PRO A 647 7.67 25.13 41.13
N LEU A 648 7.16 24.12 41.83
CA LEU A 648 5.77 24.07 42.27
C LEU A 648 5.61 24.49 43.74
N VAL A 649 6.69 24.82 44.43
CA VAL A 649 6.71 25.12 45.87
C VAL A 649 7.48 26.41 46.16
N SER A 650 6.76 27.42 46.64
CA SER A 650 7.38 28.68 47.08
C SER A 650 8.41 28.46 48.19
N ASP A 651 9.69 28.61 47.84
CA ASP A 651 10.83 28.35 48.72
C ASP A 651 11.85 29.51 48.81
N SER A 652 11.51 30.67 48.22
CA SER A 652 12.24 31.93 48.46
C SER A 652 12.22 32.39 49.94
N PRO A 653 13.38 32.66 50.57
CA PRO A 653 14.72 32.68 49.98
C PRO A 653 15.36 31.28 49.88
N ILE A 654 15.92 30.99 48.71
CA ILE A 654 16.66 29.77 48.30
C ILE A 654 17.92 29.43 49.12
N THR A 655 18.24 30.22 50.16
CA THR A 655 19.46 30.07 50.94
C THR A 655 19.17 29.82 52.41
N SER A 656 19.92 28.92 53.03
CA SER A 656 19.95 28.78 54.48
C SER A 656 21.10 29.59 55.09
N MET A 657 20.90 30.13 56.28
CA MET A 657 21.90 30.93 56.99
C MET A 657 22.17 30.35 58.37
N SER A 658 23.44 30.20 58.71
CA SER A 658 23.88 29.75 60.03
C SER A 658 25.13 30.49 60.48
N PHE A 659 25.41 30.45 61.78
CA PHE A 659 26.57 31.11 62.36
C PHE A 659 27.43 30.08 63.07
N ASP A 660 28.71 30.04 62.72
CA ASP A 660 29.73 29.20 63.37
C ASP A 660 31.02 30.01 63.48
N ASP A 661 31.27 30.55 64.68
CA ASP A 661 32.37 31.48 64.98
C ASP A 661 33.72 30.96 64.43
N PRO A 662 34.43 31.71 63.58
CA PRO A 662 34.29 33.13 63.25
C PRO A 662 33.55 33.46 61.94
N ASN A 663 32.71 32.56 61.44
CA ASN A 663 32.04 32.67 60.15
C ASN A 663 30.52 32.78 60.24
N TRP A 664 29.98 33.68 59.44
CA TRP A 664 28.60 33.58 58.97
C TRP A 664 28.59 32.69 57.72
N ILE A 665 27.74 31.67 57.69
CA ILE A 665 27.69 30.67 56.64
C ILE A 665 26.35 30.78 55.90
N ILE A 666 26.42 30.92 54.58
CA ILE A 666 25.26 30.86 53.69
C ILE A 666 25.37 29.58 52.88
N THR A 667 24.32 28.76 52.88
CA THR A 667 24.26 27.56 52.06
C THR A 667 23.20 27.67 50.97
N TYR A 668 23.55 27.27 49.76
CA TYR A 668 22.63 27.17 48.64
C TYR A 668 22.95 25.93 47.80
N THR A 669 21.99 25.48 47.02
CA THR A 669 22.18 24.43 46.02
C THR A 669 22.39 25.05 44.64
N ARG A 670 23.17 24.37 43.80
CA ARG A 670 23.29 24.72 42.38
C ARG A 670 23.49 23.47 41.54
N ARG A 671 23.06 23.53 40.29
CA ARG A 671 23.46 22.58 39.26
C ARG A 671 24.82 22.96 38.66
N VAL A 672 25.62 21.96 38.35
CA VAL A 672 26.90 22.11 37.64
C VAL A 672 26.63 22.07 36.15
N ILE A 673 26.50 23.25 35.53
CA ILE A 673 26.17 23.41 34.11
C ILE A 673 27.33 24.11 33.39
N ASP A 674 27.76 23.54 32.26
CA ASP A 674 28.82 24.14 31.43
C ASP A 674 28.42 25.55 30.96
N GLY A 675 29.27 26.54 31.28
CA GLY A 675 29.05 27.94 30.90
C GLY A 675 28.23 28.75 31.90
N VAL A 676 27.59 28.14 32.90
CA VAL A 676 26.84 28.86 33.95
C VAL A 676 27.66 28.87 35.24
N SER A 677 27.78 30.04 35.87
CA SER A 677 28.42 30.20 37.17
C SER A 677 27.44 30.77 38.19
N VAL A 678 27.31 30.08 39.33
CA VAL A 678 26.53 30.54 40.49
C VAL A 678 27.47 30.80 41.65
N TYR A 679 27.60 32.06 42.06
CA TYR A 679 28.52 32.48 43.11
C TYR A 679 27.94 33.62 43.97
N ALA A 680 28.45 33.79 45.18
CA ALA A 680 28.00 34.85 46.07
C ALA A 680 28.77 36.17 45.86
N GLU A 681 28.08 37.28 46.03
CA GLU A 681 28.67 38.62 46.07
C GLU A 681 28.10 39.41 47.27
N PHE A 682 28.86 40.35 47.81
CA PHE A 682 28.43 41.19 48.93
C PHE A 682 28.52 42.69 48.63
N SER A 683 27.79 43.48 49.43
CA SER A 683 27.89 44.94 49.52
C SER A 683 27.78 45.41 50.99
N PRO A 684 28.54 46.43 51.43
CA PRO A 684 28.42 47.01 52.76
C PRO A 684 27.20 47.94 52.93
N GLU A 685 26.50 48.30 51.85
CA GLU A 685 25.35 49.23 51.86
C GLU A 685 24.34 48.96 50.73
N LEU A 686 23.11 49.49 50.89
CA LEU A 686 22.10 49.60 49.84
C LEU A 686 21.61 51.05 49.68
N PRO A 687 21.41 51.56 48.46
CA PRO A 687 21.68 50.91 47.16
C PRO A 687 23.19 50.72 46.92
N ALA A 688 23.59 49.52 46.51
CA ALA A 688 25.00 49.14 46.40
C ALA A 688 25.67 49.83 45.19
N PRO A 689 26.76 50.61 45.36
CA PRO A 689 27.50 51.18 44.24
C PRO A 689 28.34 50.13 43.47
N SER A 690 28.68 49.03 44.12
CA SER A 690 29.36 47.87 43.53
C SER A 690 29.15 46.63 44.40
N TRP A 691 29.21 45.45 43.78
CA TRP A 691 29.20 44.16 44.47
C TRP A 691 30.59 43.51 44.37
N GLY A 692 31.07 42.92 45.45
CA GLY A 692 32.41 42.32 45.53
C GLY A 692 32.39 40.85 45.96
N THR A 693 33.47 40.12 45.63
CA THR A 693 33.68 38.72 46.03
C THR A 693 34.86 38.54 46.99
N THR A 694 35.64 39.60 47.23
CA THR A 694 36.86 39.55 48.07
C THR A 694 36.54 39.20 49.52
N GLY A 695 37.16 38.12 50.02
CA GLY A 695 37.00 37.65 51.41
C GLY A 695 35.89 36.61 51.60
N LEU A 696 35.15 36.27 50.53
CA LEU A 696 34.27 35.10 50.53
C LEU A 696 35.08 33.82 50.27
N THR A 697 34.79 32.76 51.02
CA THR A 697 35.32 31.41 50.73
C THR A 697 34.16 30.49 50.40
N GLU A 698 34.12 29.97 49.17
CA GLU A 698 33.12 28.99 48.76
C GLU A 698 33.66 27.57 48.93
N VAL A 699 32.85 26.69 49.52
CA VAL A 699 33.18 25.28 49.73
C VAL A 699 31.99 24.42 49.32
N VAL A 700 32.21 23.44 48.46
CA VAL A 700 31.20 22.40 48.17
C VAL A 700 31.14 21.46 49.39
N ILE A 701 30.00 21.43 50.07
CA ILE A 701 29.79 20.69 51.32
C ILE A 701 28.95 19.42 51.14
N GLY A 702 28.40 19.20 49.95
CA GLY A 702 27.64 18.01 49.58
C GLY A 702 27.30 18.02 48.09
N GLY A 703 26.88 16.88 47.54
CA GLY A 703 26.41 16.80 46.17
C GLY A 703 25.86 15.43 45.80
N GLU A 704 24.91 15.43 44.85
CA GLU A 704 24.30 14.25 44.26
C GLU A 704 24.09 14.49 42.75
N GLY A 705 24.72 13.65 41.92
CA GLY A 705 24.68 13.81 40.46
C GLY A 705 25.25 15.16 40.02
N GLU A 706 24.42 15.94 39.33
CA GLU A 706 24.76 17.28 38.82
C GLU A 706 24.44 18.41 39.80
N VAL A 707 23.91 18.11 40.99
CA VAL A 707 23.57 19.11 42.02
C VAL A 707 24.62 19.12 43.13
N GLU A 708 25.11 20.31 43.47
CA GLU A 708 26.02 20.55 44.58
C GLU A 708 25.36 21.44 45.64
N THR A 709 25.66 21.19 46.91
CA THR A 709 25.40 22.12 48.01
C THR A 709 26.67 22.91 48.30
N VAL A 710 26.58 24.23 48.18
CA VAL A 710 27.69 25.17 48.38
C VAL A 710 27.48 25.92 49.69
N ALA A 711 28.53 26.00 50.50
CA ALA A 711 28.61 26.88 51.66
C ALA A 711 29.56 28.05 51.35
N VAL A 712 29.07 29.27 51.56
CA VAL A 712 29.85 30.51 51.51
C VAL A 712 30.17 30.91 52.93
N LEU A 713 31.45 30.91 53.27
CA LEU A 713 31.95 31.31 54.58
C LEU A 713 32.36 32.78 54.52
N LEU A 714 31.74 33.59 55.39
CA LEU A 714 32.01 35.01 55.55
C LEU A 714 32.59 35.28 56.94
N SER A 715 33.81 35.81 57.00
CA SER A 715 34.40 36.22 58.28
C SER A 715 33.57 37.33 58.94
N CYS A 716 33.28 37.19 60.23
CA CYS A 716 32.55 38.20 61.01
C CYS A 716 33.34 39.49 61.26
N ASP A 717 34.61 39.54 60.88
CA ASP A 717 35.51 40.69 61.07
C ASP A 717 35.39 41.74 59.94
N LEU A 718 34.51 41.52 58.96
CA LEU A 718 34.32 42.36 57.78
C LEU A 718 32.90 42.97 57.75
N ASP A 719 32.75 44.17 57.20
CA ASP A 719 31.47 44.94 57.15
C ASP A 719 30.52 44.43 56.03
N TYR A 720 30.23 43.13 56.05
CA TYR A 720 29.29 42.48 55.14
C TYR A 720 27.84 42.77 55.59
N LYS A 721 27.12 43.64 54.88
CA LYS A 721 25.72 43.97 55.24
C LYS A 721 24.68 43.33 54.35
N PHE A 722 24.98 43.15 53.07
CA PHE A 722 24.07 42.59 52.08
C PHE A 722 24.81 41.57 51.25
N ILE A 723 24.17 40.42 51.01
CA ILE A 723 24.71 39.34 50.20
C ILE A 723 23.65 38.94 49.19
N ARG A 724 24.09 38.60 47.99
CA ARG A 724 23.25 38.02 46.95
C ARG A 724 23.96 36.86 46.29
N LEU A 725 23.18 35.95 45.74
CA LEU A 725 23.68 35.01 44.75
C LEU A 725 23.58 35.67 43.37
N ARG A 726 24.61 35.47 42.56
CA ARG A 726 24.64 35.87 41.17
C ARG A 726 24.76 34.64 40.31
N VAL A 727 23.85 34.56 39.34
CA VAL A 727 23.93 33.63 38.22
C VAL A 727 24.46 34.40 37.02
N GLU A 728 25.53 33.90 36.42
CA GLU A 728 26.14 34.45 35.21
C GLU A 728 26.24 33.35 34.16
N GLN A 729 25.78 33.63 32.95
CA GLN A 729 25.73 32.73 31.80
C GLN A 729 26.55 33.29 30.64
#